data_AF-A0A8S3Y5I2-F1
#
_entry.id   AF-A0A8S3Y5I2-F1
#
_cell.length_a   1.000
_cell.length_b   1.000
_cell.length_c   1.000
_cell.angle_alpha   90.00
_cell.angle_beta   90.00
_cell.angle_gamma   90.00
#
_symmetry.space_group_name_H-M   'P 1'
#
loop_
_entity.id
_entity.type
_entity.pdbx_description
1 polymer ?
#
loop_
_entity_poly.entity_id
_entity_poly.type
_entity_poly.pdbx_seq_one_letter_code
_entity_poly.pdbx_strand_id
1 'polypeptide(L)'
;MEKNTTQREEEMLEDSSSRVSHSKRPREEDVEEEWIAVGRNGKRVGQKVDVYINNSEKLPKQFALAKLLRSNNISSVSRVKYINPYKVFIQFENAESAEELINCKPLQDLGWRCQKPLEVVISYGVIKNVELDLSEKDMLEGISSNCELIAVKRLKRRNKDGNGWEESESIRLGFKGPSLPMCVYIYGMKINVDPYVFPVTQCSRCWRFGHSLRVCPSKKVVCPKCGKGHANCETTSYKCVNCTGNHLCLDRSCPAFKKEKRIRELMAEFNCSYRKALQVYVPPEPVPTLRVERFNLTSPAGLSVFPESVPEHVPNQSQDINVISYASVTRAPRCDSIIRQSQPKQPGSTNVSQSLEQRPKKKKKQSQNEGYNRDVSSESETMNSNLVDESENEIRLRNERKKKCRSSLNLKQLLAKLYALISNSQEDLKSRIIQGVSLCIEWLVSIVGEYIWDLPFKNILGEEGACFDLPDNFYPDKYKALSNTLSSRFGSDAQRTIPVRNIALPNLQLPMELPYNDQFSLFIPKHRQMAGKLIDVFMGMRDLEDLQSVCSFCQLRINPYMFNYCLSVALLHRPYTKGMNLPTLTETFPDKFMDSKVFRHAREVSNVVTTGPRMPVIIPQNYTASDSEPEQRVAYFREDIGINLHHWHWHLVYPFYASDRAIVNKDRRGELFYYMHQQIVARYNAERMCNNLGRVTRFNNFREPISEGYFPKLNSQVASRTWPPRFTGSIIQNLDRPVDQIKSEVSDLETWRDRIIQAIENNAILLPNGRQMPLDEETGIDVLGNIMESSIISPNQSYYGNMHNMGHVFISYVHDPDHRNLEQFGVMGDSATAMRDPVFYRWHAYVDDIFQLHKNKLPAYGNNKLEFPGIRVASIAVEGKAGRNTFATHWEQSTVDLGRGLDFTPRGSVLARFTHLQHEEFNYVIQVNNITGRNAMGTVRIFMAPTVDENGTPLPFDDQRKLMIELDKFSTALRPGMNMVTRRSLDSSVTIPYERTFRNQANRPGDSGSAEAAAFDFCGCGWPHHMLLPKGTTTGYPIVLFAMVSNWADDSIKQDTVGTCNDAASYCGIRDRRYPDRRAMGFPFDRPAHKGVNTLNDFLLPNMAMTNCRIKFTNATRERPRKA
;
A
#
# COMPACT_ATOMS: atom_id res chain seq x y z
N MET A 1 -13.87 79.61 -43.33
CA MET A 1 -13.67 80.57 -42.23
C MET A 1 -13.99 79.80 -40.96
N GLU A 2 -12.94 79.33 -40.29
CA GLU A 2 -12.44 79.88 -39.01
C GLU A 2 -13.23 79.27 -37.83
N LYS A 3 -12.66 78.27 -37.11
CA LYS A 3 -11.58 78.32 -36.08
C LYS A 3 -12.23 78.39 -34.67
N ASN A 4 -11.75 77.65 -33.66
CA ASN A 4 -10.79 76.55 -33.64
C ASN A 4 -10.84 75.83 -32.27
N THR A 5 -10.70 74.48 -32.24
CA THR A 5 -10.11 73.69 -31.12
C THR A 5 -10.69 73.81 -29.69
N THR A 6 -10.56 72.83 -28.77
CA THR A 6 -9.60 71.70 -28.66
C THR A 6 -10.22 70.52 -27.90
N GLN A 7 -9.99 69.29 -28.41
CA GLN A 7 -9.57 68.06 -27.68
C GLN A 7 -10.44 67.49 -26.51
N ARG A 8 -10.66 66.17 -26.40
CA ARG A 8 -10.32 65.04 -27.30
C ARG A 8 -11.10 63.74 -26.95
N GLU A 9 -11.39 62.93 -27.98
CA GLU A 9 -11.45 61.45 -28.05
C GLU A 9 -12.10 60.64 -26.89
N GLU A 10 -13.01 59.65 -27.09
CA GLU A 10 -13.91 59.20 -28.19
C GLU A 10 -14.83 58.11 -27.53
N GLU A 11 -16.17 58.10 -27.69
CA GLU A 11 -16.99 57.48 -28.76
C GLU A 11 -16.87 55.93 -28.90
N MET A 12 -17.90 55.13 -29.20
CA MET A 12 -19.38 55.29 -29.34
C MET A 12 -20.06 53.91 -29.05
N LEU A 13 -21.33 53.76 -28.61
CA LEU A 13 -22.64 53.78 -29.35
C LEU A 13 -22.68 52.82 -30.59
N GLU A 14 -23.76 52.24 -31.13
CA GLU A 14 -25.22 52.10 -30.86
C GLU A 14 -25.80 51.04 -31.87
N ASP A 15 -27.07 50.60 -31.97
CA ASP A 15 -28.36 50.67 -31.22
C ASP A 15 -29.27 49.45 -31.65
N SER A 16 -30.43 49.28 -30.99
CA SER A 16 -31.74 48.72 -31.40
C SER A 16 -31.96 47.56 -32.38
N SER A 17 -33.09 46.87 -32.18
CA SER A 17 -33.85 46.17 -33.22
C SER A 17 -35.33 46.06 -32.84
N SER A 18 -36.23 45.90 -33.81
CA SER A 18 -37.67 45.72 -33.53
C SER A 18 -38.40 44.80 -34.52
N ARG A 19 -39.58 44.32 -34.05
CA ARG A 19 -40.55 43.35 -34.61
C ARG A 19 -40.65 43.19 -36.14
N VAL A 20 -40.93 41.96 -36.59
CA VAL A 20 -42.11 41.53 -37.40
C VAL A 20 -42.23 39.98 -37.36
N SER A 21 -43.27 39.39 -37.98
CA SER A 21 -43.79 38.03 -37.69
C SER A 21 -43.88 37.06 -38.89
N HIS A 22 -44.12 35.78 -38.56
CA HIS A 22 -44.76 34.69 -39.34
C HIS A 22 -43.93 33.44 -39.73
N SER A 23 -44.71 32.39 -40.00
CA SER A 23 -44.44 30.96 -39.97
C SER A 23 -43.88 30.35 -41.28
N LYS A 24 -43.22 29.19 -41.15
CA LYS A 24 -43.73 27.88 -41.64
C LYS A 24 -42.78 26.72 -41.27
N ARG A 25 -43.26 25.48 -41.46
CA ARG A 25 -42.47 24.23 -41.61
C ARG A 25 -42.55 23.78 -43.07
N PRO A 26 -41.56 23.04 -43.58
CA PRO A 26 -41.86 21.65 -43.95
C PRO A 26 -40.91 20.63 -43.28
N ARG A 27 -40.47 19.59 -44.02
CA ARG A 27 -40.28 18.21 -43.54
C ARG A 27 -39.36 17.40 -44.49
N GLU A 28 -38.95 16.19 -44.08
CA GLU A 28 -38.08 15.23 -44.81
C GLU A 28 -36.63 15.76 -45.04
N GLU A 29 -35.62 14.94 -45.33
CA GLU A 29 -35.57 13.54 -45.80
C GLU A 29 -34.41 12.74 -45.17
N ASP A 30 -34.41 11.41 -45.31
CA ASP A 30 -33.49 10.48 -44.64
C ASP A 30 -32.23 10.11 -45.49
N VAL A 31 -31.14 9.70 -44.82
CA VAL A 31 -29.99 9.00 -45.44
C VAL A 31 -29.48 7.91 -44.48
N GLU A 32 -29.66 6.66 -44.87
CA GLU A 32 -29.00 5.46 -44.33
C GLU A 32 -27.57 5.33 -44.95
N GLU A 33 -26.60 4.54 -44.49
CA GLU A 33 -26.60 3.42 -43.54
C GLU A 33 -25.17 3.19 -42.94
N GLU A 34 -24.82 1.92 -42.69
CA GLU A 34 -23.51 1.31 -42.41
C GLU A 34 -22.85 1.44 -41.01
N TRP A 35 -22.70 0.28 -40.38
CA TRP A 35 -21.69 -0.04 -39.37
C TRP A 35 -20.51 -0.74 -40.05
N ILE A 36 -19.24 -0.50 -39.64
CA ILE A 36 -18.19 -1.54 -39.69
C ILE A 36 -16.94 -1.21 -38.84
N ALA A 37 -16.41 -2.27 -38.21
CA ALA A 37 -15.05 -2.49 -37.70
C ALA A 37 -14.38 -1.56 -36.64
N VAL A 38 -13.39 -2.15 -35.97
CA VAL A 38 -12.49 -1.52 -35.00
C VAL A 38 -11.31 -0.86 -35.74
N GLY A 39 -11.07 0.43 -35.49
CA GLY A 39 -9.94 1.20 -36.04
C GLY A 39 -9.14 1.93 -34.96
N ARG A 40 -7.83 2.12 -35.19
CA ARG A 40 -6.94 2.87 -34.28
C ARG A 40 -6.97 4.38 -34.56
N ASN A 41 -6.63 5.15 -33.50
CA ASN A 41 -6.33 6.59 -33.47
C ASN A 41 -7.51 7.57 -33.67
N GLY A 42 -7.49 8.69 -32.92
CA GLY A 42 -7.72 9.97 -33.61
C GLY A 42 -8.57 11.10 -33.01
N LYS A 43 -9.06 11.09 -31.76
CA LYS A 43 -9.43 12.34 -31.02
C LYS A 43 -9.84 12.10 -29.56
N ARG A 44 -9.33 12.92 -28.62
CA ARG A 44 -9.85 13.01 -27.24
C ARG A 44 -11.12 13.86 -27.24
N VAL A 45 -12.24 13.31 -26.74
CA VAL A 45 -13.44 14.09 -26.42
C VAL A 45 -13.32 14.56 -24.97
N GLY A 46 -13.46 15.86 -24.71
CA GLY A 46 -13.37 16.44 -23.36
C GLY A 46 -14.41 15.87 -22.40
N GLN A 47 -13.97 15.43 -21.22
CA GLN A 47 -14.81 14.72 -20.26
C GLN A 47 -15.66 15.70 -19.43
N LYS A 48 -16.89 15.96 -19.90
CA LYS A 48 -17.81 16.95 -19.31
C LYS A 48 -18.19 16.60 -17.86
N VAL A 49 -18.18 17.61 -16.98
CA VAL A 49 -18.35 17.46 -15.52
C VAL A 49 -19.71 18.03 -15.06
N ASP A 50 -20.44 17.23 -14.27
CA ASP A 50 -21.80 17.52 -13.81
C ASP A 50 -21.84 18.06 -12.37
N VAL A 51 -22.37 19.26 -12.16
CA VAL A 51 -22.55 19.90 -10.83
C VAL A 51 -24.02 20.31 -10.62
N TYR A 52 -24.51 20.20 -9.38
CA TYR A 52 -25.83 20.68 -8.97
C TYR A 52 -25.72 21.80 -7.94
N ILE A 53 -26.31 22.95 -8.25
CA ILE A 53 -26.55 24.05 -7.30
C ILE A 53 -27.92 23.83 -6.65
N ASN A 54 -28.00 23.96 -5.34
CA ASN A 54 -29.23 23.90 -4.54
C ASN A 54 -29.27 25.11 -3.61
N ASN A 55 -30.41 25.77 -3.45
CA ASN A 55 -30.60 26.83 -2.45
C ASN A 55 -31.98 26.67 -1.76
N SER A 56 -32.12 27.20 -0.54
CA SER A 56 -33.41 27.37 0.14
C SER A 56 -34.29 28.41 -0.56
N GLU A 57 -33.68 29.44 -1.12
CA GLU A 57 -34.36 30.48 -1.90
C GLU A 57 -34.34 30.20 -3.41
N LYS A 58 -35.14 30.98 -4.17
CA LYS A 58 -35.24 30.82 -5.62
C LYS A 58 -33.93 31.26 -6.29
N LEU A 59 -33.27 30.34 -6.99
CA LEU A 59 -32.06 30.63 -7.74
C LEU A 59 -32.36 31.62 -8.89
N PRO A 60 -31.44 32.57 -9.18
CA PRO A 60 -31.61 33.54 -10.26
C PRO A 60 -31.88 32.87 -11.61
N LYS A 61 -32.67 33.52 -12.49
CA LYS A 61 -32.93 33.03 -13.86
C LYS A 61 -31.66 33.07 -14.72
N GLN A 62 -31.64 32.31 -15.82
CA GLN A 62 -30.46 32.03 -16.67
C GLN A 62 -29.52 33.23 -16.89
N PHE A 63 -30.03 34.39 -17.29
CA PHE A 63 -29.20 35.57 -17.58
C PHE A 63 -28.53 36.17 -16.33
N ALA A 64 -29.25 36.21 -15.20
CA ALA A 64 -28.71 36.68 -13.92
C ALA A 64 -27.74 35.67 -13.31
N LEU A 65 -28.01 34.37 -13.46
CA LEU A 65 -27.06 33.31 -13.07
C LEU A 65 -25.78 33.40 -13.91
N ALA A 66 -25.89 33.56 -15.24
CA ALA A 66 -24.72 33.72 -16.11
C ALA A 66 -23.88 34.96 -15.74
N LYS A 67 -24.53 36.09 -15.39
CA LYS A 67 -23.82 37.28 -14.88
C LYS A 67 -23.08 36.99 -13.58
N LEU A 68 -23.70 36.26 -12.64
CA LEU A 68 -23.07 35.89 -11.35
C LEU A 68 -21.93 34.88 -11.50
N LEU A 69 -22.03 33.92 -12.44
CA LEU A 69 -20.92 33.00 -12.73
C LEU A 69 -19.73 33.78 -13.32
N ARG A 70 -19.99 34.62 -14.33
CA ARG A 70 -18.95 35.45 -14.98
C ARG A 70 -18.32 36.47 -14.03
N SER A 71 -19.07 37.05 -13.09
CA SER A 71 -18.50 37.97 -12.09
C SER A 71 -17.67 37.28 -11.00
N ASN A 72 -17.69 35.94 -10.93
CA ASN A 72 -16.85 35.13 -10.07
C ASN A 72 -15.84 34.29 -10.88
N ASN A 73 -15.54 34.73 -12.12
CA ASN A 73 -14.65 34.08 -13.10
C ASN A 73 -15.02 32.66 -13.57
N ILE A 74 -16.10 32.06 -13.06
CA ILE A 74 -16.54 30.71 -13.41
C ILE A 74 -16.92 30.65 -14.90
N SER A 75 -16.11 29.94 -15.68
CA SER A 75 -16.18 29.86 -17.14
C SER A 75 -16.60 28.46 -17.64
N SER A 76 -16.38 28.17 -18.93
CA SER A 76 -16.43 26.79 -19.48
C SER A 76 -17.74 26.01 -19.28
N VAL A 77 -18.88 26.71 -19.14
CA VAL A 77 -20.22 26.12 -18.95
C VAL A 77 -20.84 25.73 -20.30
N SER A 78 -20.85 24.44 -20.62
CA SER A 78 -21.53 23.93 -21.83
C SER A 78 -23.06 23.99 -21.75
N ARG A 79 -23.64 23.82 -20.55
CA ARG A 79 -25.08 23.66 -20.40
C ARG A 79 -25.57 23.99 -18.99
N VAL A 80 -26.60 24.83 -18.92
CA VAL A 80 -27.37 25.09 -17.69
C VAL A 80 -28.79 24.53 -17.86
N LYS A 81 -29.28 23.74 -16.90
CA LYS A 81 -30.66 23.23 -16.85
C LYS A 81 -31.27 23.47 -15.48
N TYR A 82 -32.34 24.26 -15.44
CA TYR A 82 -33.15 24.43 -14.24
C TYR A 82 -33.98 23.16 -14.04
N ILE A 83 -33.84 22.50 -12.90
CA ILE A 83 -34.63 21.32 -12.54
C ILE A 83 -35.94 21.77 -11.89
N ASN A 84 -35.84 22.79 -11.04
CA ASN A 84 -36.95 23.55 -10.46
C ASN A 84 -36.39 24.93 -10.01
N PRO A 85 -37.20 25.87 -9.49
CA PRO A 85 -36.73 27.21 -9.11
C PRO A 85 -35.65 27.26 -8.00
N TYR A 86 -35.38 26.15 -7.31
CA TYR A 86 -34.47 26.03 -6.16
C TYR A 86 -33.26 25.12 -6.46
N LYS A 87 -33.23 24.48 -7.64
CA LYS A 87 -32.17 23.55 -8.04
C LYS A 87 -31.81 23.69 -9.52
N VAL A 88 -30.55 24.01 -9.77
CA VAL A 88 -29.96 24.13 -11.11
C VAL A 88 -28.91 23.06 -11.31
N PHE A 89 -28.91 22.46 -12.50
CA PHE A 89 -27.85 21.61 -13.01
C PHE A 89 -26.95 22.41 -13.94
N ILE A 90 -25.64 22.31 -13.76
CA ILE A 90 -24.63 22.92 -14.62
C ILE A 90 -23.66 21.84 -15.08
N GLN A 91 -23.38 21.80 -16.38
CA GLN A 91 -22.41 20.90 -16.98
C GLN A 91 -21.27 21.71 -17.60
N PHE A 92 -20.07 21.47 -17.10
CA PHE A 92 -18.83 22.11 -17.52
C PHE A 92 -18.09 21.27 -18.56
N GLU A 93 -17.28 21.92 -19.38
CA GLU A 93 -16.36 21.22 -20.31
C GLU A 93 -15.03 20.89 -19.65
N ASN A 94 -14.62 21.70 -18.67
CA ASN A 94 -13.39 21.56 -17.91
C ASN A 94 -13.69 21.25 -16.44
N ALA A 95 -12.88 20.39 -15.81
CA ALA A 95 -13.04 20.02 -14.41
C ALA A 95 -12.73 21.17 -13.43
N GLU A 96 -11.79 22.04 -13.81
CA GLU A 96 -11.37 23.21 -13.03
C GLU A 96 -12.54 24.14 -12.75
N SER A 97 -13.26 24.62 -13.76
CA SER A 97 -14.42 25.51 -13.55
C SER A 97 -15.62 24.88 -12.86
N ALA A 98 -15.72 23.54 -12.87
CA ALA A 98 -16.67 22.83 -12.02
C ALA A 98 -16.27 22.89 -10.53
N GLU A 99 -14.97 22.87 -10.23
CA GLU A 99 -14.41 22.98 -8.88
C GLU A 99 -14.37 24.45 -8.38
N GLU A 100 -14.12 25.41 -9.27
CA GLU A 100 -14.30 26.85 -9.01
C GLU A 100 -15.73 27.13 -8.52
N LEU A 101 -16.76 26.61 -9.21
CA LEU A 101 -18.16 26.75 -8.79
C LEU A 101 -18.44 26.11 -7.42
N ILE A 102 -17.81 24.98 -7.11
CA ILE A 102 -18.01 24.27 -5.84
C ILE A 102 -17.42 25.07 -4.68
N ASN A 103 -16.24 25.66 -4.86
CA ASN A 103 -15.48 26.34 -3.81
C ASN A 103 -15.61 27.88 -3.81
N CYS A 104 -16.50 28.43 -4.65
CA CYS A 104 -16.77 29.86 -4.77
C CYS A 104 -17.42 30.44 -3.49
N LYS A 105 -16.60 30.97 -2.57
CA LYS A 105 -17.07 31.54 -1.29
C LYS A 105 -18.23 32.54 -1.45
N PRO A 106 -18.21 33.54 -2.36
CA PRO A 106 -19.33 34.47 -2.52
C PRO A 106 -20.67 33.83 -2.90
N LEU A 107 -20.68 32.64 -3.50
CA LEU A 107 -21.90 31.89 -3.79
C LEU A 107 -22.31 30.99 -2.60
N GLN A 108 -21.35 30.47 -1.84
CA GLN A 108 -21.61 29.76 -0.58
C GLN A 108 -22.19 30.70 0.49
N ASP A 109 -21.68 31.94 0.58
CA ASP A 109 -22.17 32.99 1.48
C ASP A 109 -23.60 33.43 1.15
N LEU A 110 -24.01 33.34 -0.13
CA LEU A 110 -25.41 33.47 -0.57
C LEU A 110 -26.27 32.21 -0.30
N GLY A 111 -25.75 31.24 0.45
CA GLY A 111 -26.43 30.01 0.87
C GLY A 111 -26.42 28.87 -0.15
N TRP A 112 -25.74 29.01 -1.29
CA TRP A 112 -25.84 28.03 -2.38
C TRP A 112 -24.95 26.80 -2.12
N ARG A 113 -25.55 25.61 -2.19
CA ARG A 113 -24.86 24.33 -2.05
C ARG A 113 -24.60 23.71 -3.43
N CYS A 114 -23.40 23.94 -3.94
CA CYS A 114 -22.83 23.35 -5.15
C CYS A 114 -22.24 21.96 -4.86
N GLN A 115 -22.68 20.91 -5.56
CA GLN A 115 -22.29 19.52 -5.25
C GLN A 115 -22.20 18.63 -6.50
N LYS A 116 -21.24 17.69 -6.50
CA LYS A 116 -21.15 16.53 -7.41
C LYS A 116 -22.16 15.42 -6.98
N PRO A 117 -22.51 14.46 -7.84
CA PRO A 117 -23.45 13.38 -7.47
C PRO A 117 -22.81 12.37 -6.49
N LEU A 118 -23.58 11.87 -5.51
CA LEU A 118 -23.16 10.73 -4.67
C LEU A 118 -23.48 9.38 -5.34
N GLU A 119 -22.61 8.39 -5.13
CA GLU A 119 -22.87 6.98 -5.46
C GLU A 119 -23.53 6.21 -4.28
N VAL A 120 -23.97 4.98 -4.54
CA VAL A 120 -24.85 4.21 -3.62
C VAL A 120 -24.02 3.27 -2.73
N VAL A 121 -24.30 3.26 -1.42
CA VAL A 121 -23.45 2.64 -0.37
C VAL A 121 -24.07 1.38 0.25
N ILE A 122 -25.30 1.01 -0.12
CA ILE A 122 -26.05 -0.14 0.42
C ILE A 122 -26.60 -0.97 -0.74
N SER A 123 -26.45 -2.30 -0.69
CA SER A 123 -27.09 -3.25 -1.60
C SER A 123 -28.29 -3.92 -0.90
N TYR A 124 -29.26 -4.41 -1.67
CA TYR A 124 -30.46 -5.08 -1.14
C TYR A 124 -30.70 -6.42 -1.81
N GLY A 125 -30.86 -7.46 -1.01
CA GLY A 125 -31.16 -8.82 -1.45
C GLY A 125 -32.49 -9.33 -0.90
N VAL A 126 -32.95 -10.48 -1.40
CA VAL A 126 -34.16 -11.17 -0.92
C VAL A 126 -33.93 -12.67 -0.81
N ILE A 127 -34.48 -13.26 0.25
CA ILE A 127 -34.57 -14.70 0.48
C ILE A 127 -36.06 -15.06 0.59
N LYS A 128 -36.40 -16.28 0.19
CA LYS A 128 -37.76 -16.84 0.15
C LYS A 128 -37.82 -18.11 1.02
N ASN A 129 -39.03 -18.61 1.24
CA ASN A 129 -39.33 -19.82 2.03
C ASN A 129 -38.85 -19.72 3.49
N VAL A 130 -39.05 -18.56 4.13
CA VAL A 130 -38.70 -18.32 5.54
C VAL A 130 -39.96 -18.36 6.41
N GLU A 131 -40.00 -19.28 7.36
CA GLU A 131 -41.12 -19.56 8.29
C GLU A 131 -41.64 -18.27 8.96
N LEU A 132 -42.95 -18.20 9.23
CA LEU A 132 -43.65 -16.93 9.55
C LEU A 132 -43.56 -16.50 11.02
N ASP A 133 -43.24 -17.41 11.92
CA ASP A 133 -43.08 -17.23 13.36
C ASP A 133 -41.72 -16.62 13.76
N LEU A 134 -40.68 -16.83 12.94
CA LEU A 134 -39.35 -16.22 13.14
C LEU A 134 -39.41 -14.68 13.11
N SER A 135 -38.96 -14.02 14.19
CA SER A 135 -39.01 -12.56 14.30
C SER A 135 -37.89 -11.86 13.51
N GLU A 136 -38.06 -10.56 13.19
CA GLU A 136 -37.03 -9.76 12.51
C GLU A 136 -35.72 -9.65 13.31
N LYS A 137 -35.75 -9.91 14.63
CA LYS A 137 -34.55 -9.93 15.49
C LYS A 137 -33.82 -11.27 15.38
N ASP A 138 -34.52 -12.38 15.57
CA ASP A 138 -33.91 -13.72 15.60
C ASP A 138 -33.31 -14.07 14.23
N MET A 139 -33.97 -13.64 13.16
CA MET A 139 -33.43 -13.71 11.80
C MET A 139 -32.17 -12.85 11.59
N LEU A 140 -32.01 -11.73 12.30
CA LEU A 140 -30.81 -10.89 12.17
C LEU A 140 -29.62 -11.48 12.96
N GLU A 141 -29.89 -12.17 14.07
CA GLU A 141 -28.87 -12.88 14.87
C GLU A 141 -28.50 -14.24 14.25
N GLY A 142 -29.42 -14.92 13.55
CA GLY A 142 -29.19 -16.22 12.91
C GLY A 142 -28.58 -16.21 11.50
N ILE A 143 -28.56 -15.05 10.81
CA ILE A 143 -28.02 -14.90 9.45
C ILE A 143 -26.59 -14.35 9.49
N SER A 144 -25.63 -15.16 9.04
CA SER A 144 -24.23 -14.76 8.85
C SER A 144 -23.87 -14.61 7.36
N SER A 145 -22.97 -13.69 7.03
CA SER A 145 -22.59 -13.37 5.64
C SER A 145 -21.18 -12.79 5.57
N ASN A 146 -20.57 -12.84 4.38
CA ASN A 146 -19.31 -12.14 4.07
C ASN A 146 -19.50 -10.63 3.84
N CYS A 147 -20.74 -10.13 3.81
CA CYS A 147 -21.06 -8.70 3.78
C CYS A 147 -21.86 -8.33 5.04
N GLU A 148 -21.54 -7.19 5.66
CA GLU A 148 -22.19 -6.74 6.91
C GLU A 148 -23.70 -6.52 6.67
N LEU A 149 -24.53 -7.29 7.37
CA LEU A 149 -25.98 -7.23 7.31
C LEU A 149 -26.50 -6.08 8.20
N ILE A 150 -26.95 -5.00 7.57
CA ILE A 150 -27.45 -3.80 8.28
C ILE A 150 -28.89 -4.01 8.77
N ALA A 151 -29.71 -4.70 7.98
CA ALA A 151 -31.13 -4.87 8.28
C ALA A 151 -31.74 -6.11 7.62
N VAL A 152 -32.58 -6.82 8.38
CA VAL A 152 -33.58 -7.77 7.89
C VAL A 152 -34.93 -7.06 7.87
N LYS A 153 -35.79 -7.37 6.90
CA LYS A 153 -37.20 -6.97 6.94
C LYS A 153 -38.10 -7.99 6.25
N ARG A 154 -39.13 -8.51 6.95
CA ARG A 154 -40.14 -9.38 6.36
C ARG A 154 -41.03 -8.59 5.41
N LEU A 155 -41.25 -9.13 4.22
CA LEU A 155 -42.11 -8.55 3.20
C LEU A 155 -43.56 -8.94 3.48
N LYS A 156 -44.50 -8.07 3.13
CA LYS A 156 -45.94 -8.33 3.25
C LYS A 156 -46.57 -8.48 1.87
N ARG A 157 -47.45 -9.47 1.71
CA ARG A 157 -48.26 -9.70 0.51
C ARG A 157 -49.71 -9.30 0.79
N ARG A 158 -50.51 -9.12 -0.28
CA ARG A 158 -51.94 -8.81 -0.13
C ARG A 158 -52.70 -10.13 -0.04
N ASN A 159 -53.63 -10.25 0.91
CA ASN A 159 -54.48 -11.44 1.00
C ASN A 159 -55.29 -11.62 -0.30
N LYS A 160 -55.58 -12.87 -0.67
CA LYS A 160 -56.35 -13.28 -1.86
C LYS A 160 -57.73 -12.61 -1.91
N ASP A 161 -58.38 -12.45 -0.76
CA ASP A 161 -59.70 -11.82 -0.61
C ASP A 161 -59.67 -10.29 -0.79
N GLY A 162 -58.53 -9.71 -1.15
CA GLY A 162 -58.34 -8.30 -1.46
C GLY A 162 -58.30 -7.38 -0.23
N ASN A 163 -58.86 -7.78 0.91
CA ASN A 163 -58.82 -7.02 2.16
C ASN A 163 -57.61 -7.39 3.01
N GLY A 164 -56.80 -6.39 3.36
CA GLY A 164 -55.66 -6.53 4.28
C GLY A 164 -54.29 -6.84 3.63
N TRP A 165 -53.28 -6.87 4.49
CA TRP A 165 -51.90 -7.26 4.18
C TRP A 165 -51.48 -8.36 5.16
N GLU A 166 -51.05 -9.50 4.63
CA GLU A 166 -50.51 -10.63 5.39
C GLU A 166 -48.98 -10.67 5.27
N GLU A 167 -48.32 -11.37 6.19
CA GLU A 167 -46.88 -11.54 6.13
C GLU A 167 -46.51 -12.61 5.10
N SER A 168 -45.34 -12.46 4.47
CA SER A 168 -44.86 -13.38 3.44
C SER A 168 -43.67 -14.17 3.96
N GLU A 169 -43.48 -15.37 3.42
CA GLU A 169 -42.28 -16.20 3.60
C GLU A 169 -41.05 -15.61 2.89
N SER A 170 -40.97 -14.29 2.72
CA SER A 170 -39.92 -13.61 1.97
C SER A 170 -39.37 -12.44 2.76
N ILE A 171 -38.06 -12.44 2.98
CA ILE A 171 -37.35 -11.43 3.76
C ILE A 171 -36.39 -10.67 2.85
N ARG A 172 -36.35 -9.35 3.01
CA ARG A 172 -35.39 -8.49 2.34
C ARG A 172 -34.22 -8.21 3.28
N LEU A 173 -33.02 -8.48 2.80
CA LEU A 173 -31.75 -8.19 3.47
C LEU A 173 -31.18 -6.88 2.91
N GLY A 174 -30.60 -6.05 3.77
CA GLY A 174 -29.83 -4.86 3.37
C GLY A 174 -28.38 -5.01 3.81
N PHE A 175 -27.44 -5.01 2.86
CA PHE A 175 -26.01 -5.21 3.11
C PHE A 175 -25.23 -3.92 2.90
N LYS A 176 -24.15 -3.76 3.67
CA LYS A 176 -23.21 -2.63 3.58
C LYS A 176 -22.28 -2.83 2.39
N GLY A 177 -22.18 -1.82 1.53
CA GLY A 177 -21.30 -1.81 0.37
C GLY A 177 -22.03 -1.91 -0.98
N PRO A 178 -21.29 -1.77 -2.10
CA PRO A 178 -21.87 -1.73 -3.44
C PRO A 178 -22.21 -3.12 -4.00
N SER A 179 -21.54 -4.19 -3.55
CA SER A 179 -21.78 -5.57 -3.98
C SER A 179 -22.91 -6.23 -3.18
N LEU A 180 -23.67 -7.12 -3.83
CA LEU A 180 -24.57 -8.05 -3.16
C LEU A 180 -23.85 -9.40 -2.96
N PRO A 181 -23.89 -10.02 -1.76
CA PRO A 181 -23.37 -11.37 -1.58
C PRO A 181 -24.25 -12.39 -2.31
N MET A 182 -23.66 -13.37 -2.99
CA MET A 182 -24.42 -14.41 -3.71
C MET A 182 -25.18 -15.35 -2.78
N CYS A 183 -24.74 -15.47 -1.52
CA CYS A 183 -25.36 -16.33 -0.51
C CYS A 183 -25.11 -15.80 0.92
N VAL A 184 -25.96 -16.22 1.85
CA VAL A 184 -25.75 -16.13 3.30
C VAL A 184 -25.72 -17.54 3.92
N TYR A 185 -25.34 -17.63 5.19
CA TYR A 185 -25.40 -18.85 5.98
C TYR A 185 -26.35 -18.63 7.16
N ILE A 186 -27.49 -19.31 7.15
CA ILE A 186 -28.49 -19.28 8.24
C ILE A 186 -28.27 -20.50 9.11
N TYR A 187 -27.84 -20.32 10.36
CA TYR A 187 -27.40 -21.40 11.26
C TYR A 187 -26.45 -22.42 10.61
N GLY A 188 -25.55 -21.94 9.74
CA GLY A 188 -24.59 -22.77 8.98
C GLY A 188 -25.11 -23.30 7.63
N MET A 189 -26.41 -23.30 7.37
CA MET A 189 -26.97 -23.69 6.08
C MET A 189 -26.84 -22.58 5.04
N LYS A 190 -26.19 -22.88 3.90
CA LYS A 190 -25.99 -21.93 2.80
C LYS A 190 -27.27 -21.69 2.00
N ILE A 191 -27.72 -20.44 1.90
CA ILE A 191 -28.90 -20.02 1.12
C ILE A 191 -28.51 -18.90 0.15
N ASN A 192 -28.93 -19.01 -1.11
CA ASN A 192 -28.66 -17.99 -2.14
C ASN A 192 -29.49 -16.73 -1.93
N VAL A 193 -28.98 -15.58 -2.39
CA VAL A 193 -29.63 -14.27 -2.27
C VAL A 193 -29.92 -13.69 -3.66
N ASP A 194 -31.20 -13.47 -3.97
CA ASP A 194 -31.59 -12.76 -5.19
C ASP A 194 -31.48 -11.23 -5.00
N PRO A 195 -31.16 -10.43 -6.04
CA PRO A 195 -31.26 -8.97 -5.96
C PRO A 195 -32.68 -8.46 -5.71
N TYR A 196 -32.87 -7.60 -4.71
CA TYR A 196 -34.20 -7.05 -4.39
C TYR A 196 -34.58 -5.90 -5.33
N VAL A 197 -35.40 -6.21 -6.33
CA VAL A 197 -35.99 -5.22 -7.24
C VAL A 197 -37.06 -4.40 -6.51
N PHE A 198 -36.78 -3.12 -6.26
CA PHE A 198 -37.76 -2.20 -5.67
C PHE A 198 -38.96 -1.98 -6.62
N PRO A 199 -40.21 -2.07 -6.13
CA PRO A 199 -41.39 -1.90 -6.97
C PRO A 199 -41.49 -0.48 -7.56
N VAL A 200 -41.94 -0.40 -8.82
CA VAL A 200 -42.19 0.87 -9.51
C VAL A 200 -43.22 1.69 -8.73
N THR A 201 -42.76 2.75 -8.07
CA THR A 201 -43.60 3.59 -7.22
C THR A 201 -44.51 4.46 -8.10
N GLN A 202 -45.83 4.33 -7.94
CA GLN A 202 -46.83 5.15 -8.65
C GLN A 202 -47.58 6.06 -7.67
N CYS A 203 -47.77 7.32 -8.04
CA CYS A 203 -48.44 8.30 -7.19
C CYS A 203 -49.96 8.28 -7.34
N SER A 204 -50.71 8.00 -6.28
CA SER A 204 -52.19 7.94 -6.30
C SER A 204 -52.93 9.28 -6.51
N ARG A 205 -52.22 10.40 -6.68
CA ARG A 205 -52.83 11.71 -7.04
C ARG A 205 -52.68 12.05 -8.52
N CYS A 206 -51.52 11.80 -9.10
CA CYS A 206 -51.19 12.19 -10.48
C CYS A 206 -50.95 10.99 -11.42
N TRP A 207 -50.96 9.77 -10.87
CA TRP A 207 -50.73 8.47 -11.52
C TRP A 207 -49.43 8.31 -12.29
N ARG A 208 -48.48 9.23 -12.11
CA ARG A 208 -47.12 9.13 -12.64
C ARG A 208 -46.22 8.28 -11.76
N PHE A 209 -45.22 7.68 -12.39
CA PHE A 209 -44.22 6.84 -11.73
C PHE A 209 -43.12 7.66 -11.01
N GLY A 210 -42.24 6.96 -10.31
CA GLY A 210 -41.03 7.50 -9.67
C GLY A 210 -41.21 8.16 -8.30
N HIS A 211 -42.44 8.38 -7.83
CA HIS A 211 -42.69 9.11 -6.57
C HIS A 211 -44.01 8.73 -5.89
N SER A 212 -44.12 8.99 -4.58
CA SER A 212 -45.31 8.69 -3.77
C SER A 212 -46.19 9.93 -3.55
N LEU A 213 -47.41 9.71 -3.02
CA LEU A 213 -48.38 10.78 -2.74
C LEU A 213 -47.83 11.90 -1.84
N ARG A 214 -47.02 11.55 -0.82
CA ARG A 214 -46.47 12.50 0.16
C ARG A 214 -45.53 13.53 -0.47
N VAL A 215 -44.83 13.16 -1.53
CA VAL A 215 -43.84 13.99 -2.24
C VAL A 215 -44.29 14.37 -3.66
N CYS A 216 -45.60 14.34 -3.93
CA CYS A 216 -46.12 14.64 -5.25
C CYS A 216 -46.01 16.14 -5.58
N PRO A 217 -45.30 16.54 -6.66
CA PRO A 217 -45.16 17.94 -7.04
C PRO A 217 -46.46 18.57 -7.57
N SER A 218 -47.47 17.76 -7.91
CA SER A 218 -48.80 18.24 -8.25
C SER A 218 -49.68 18.37 -7.01
N LYS A 219 -50.33 19.52 -6.85
CA LYS A 219 -51.51 19.67 -5.97
C LYS A 219 -52.82 19.25 -6.66
N LYS A 220 -52.85 19.21 -8.00
CA LYS A 220 -54.02 18.80 -8.79
C LYS A 220 -54.16 17.27 -8.80
N VAL A 221 -55.37 16.77 -8.56
CA VAL A 221 -55.76 15.37 -8.75
C VAL A 221 -55.94 15.10 -10.25
N VAL A 222 -55.54 13.93 -10.71
CA VAL A 222 -55.67 13.46 -12.09
C VAL A 222 -56.49 12.17 -12.11
N CYS A 223 -57.34 12.00 -13.11
CA CYS A 223 -58.18 10.82 -13.24
C CYS A 223 -57.39 9.64 -13.82
N PRO A 224 -57.43 8.44 -13.21
CA PRO A 224 -56.69 7.29 -13.71
C PRO A 224 -57.20 6.76 -15.06
N LYS A 225 -58.47 7.05 -15.38
CA LYS A 225 -59.13 6.64 -16.63
C LYS A 225 -58.70 7.49 -17.84
N CYS A 226 -58.84 8.81 -17.76
CA CYS A 226 -58.74 9.71 -18.91
C CYS A 226 -57.59 10.74 -18.83
N GLY A 227 -56.82 10.77 -17.75
CA GLY A 227 -55.68 11.69 -17.57
C GLY A 227 -56.04 13.17 -17.36
N LYS A 228 -57.32 13.53 -17.27
CA LYS A 228 -57.80 14.91 -17.02
C LYS A 228 -57.83 15.24 -15.52
N GLY A 229 -57.94 16.53 -15.19
CA GLY A 229 -57.73 17.09 -13.84
C GLY A 229 -58.92 16.99 -12.86
N HIS A 230 -59.42 15.78 -12.63
CA HIS A 230 -60.49 15.45 -11.65
C HIS A 230 -60.23 14.05 -11.06
N ALA A 231 -61.00 13.62 -10.04
CA ALA A 231 -60.73 12.35 -9.35
C ALA A 231 -61.09 11.10 -10.17
N ASN A 232 -62.33 11.00 -10.64
CA ASN A 232 -62.86 9.87 -11.42
C ASN A 232 -63.78 10.38 -12.55
N CYS A 233 -64.13 9.53 -13.51
CA CYS A 233 -65.18 9.78 -14.50
C CYS A 233 -65.83 8.48 -14.98
N GLU A 234 -66.91 8.60 -15.74
CA GLU A 234 -67.63 7.48 -16.34
C GLU A 234 -67.07 7.06 -17.72
N THR A 235 -66.16 7.85 -18.30
CA THR A 235 -65.52 7.58 -19.60
C THR A 235 -64.98 6.15 -19.71
N THR A 236 -65.47 5.39 -20.69
CA THR A 236 -65.04 4.04 -21.04
C THR A 236 -63.79 4.03 -21.94
N SER A 237 -63.60 5.07 -22.74
CA SER A 237 -62.36 5.31 -23.48
C SER A 237 -61.23 5.74 -22.54
N TYR A 238 -60.28 4.85 -22.28
CA TYR A 238 -59.13 5.12 -21.42
C TYR A 238 -57.99 5.84 -22.13
N LYS A 239 -57.22 6.64 -21.39
CA LYS A 239 -55.99 7.29 -21.85
C LYS A 239 -54.97 7.38 -20.72
N CYS A 240 -53.89 6.62 -20.83
CA CYS A 240 -52.86 6.52 -19.80
C CYS A 240 -52.01 7.80 -19.69
N VAL A 241 -51.86 8.35 -18.47
CA VAL A 241 -51.07 9.58 -18.22
C VAL A 241 -49.55 9.42 -18.45
N ASN A 242 -49.04 8.19 -18.57
CA ASN A 242 -47.61 7.89 -18.67
C ASN A 242 -47.11 7.58 -20.09
N CYS A 243 -47.93 6.93 -20.92
CA CYS A 243 -47.61 6.56 -22.30
C CYS A 243 -48.60 7.13 -23.34
N THR A 244 -49.67 7.79 -22.90
CA THR A 244 -50.79 8.32 -23.72
C THR A 244 -51.62 7.30 -24.51
N GLY A 245 -51.32 6.00 -24.40
CA GLY A 245 -52.07 4.91 -25.05
C GLY A 245 -53.43 4.60 -24.41
N ASN A 246 -54.22 3.82 -25.15
CA ASN A 246 -55.66 3.57 -24.91
C ASN A 246 -55.94 2.51 -23.82
N HIS A 247 -55.31 2.64 -22.65
CA HIS A 247 -55.53 1.74 -21.50
C HIS A 247 -55.52 2.52 -20.18
N LEU A 248 -56.00 1.88 -19.10
CA LEU A 248 -56.01 2.47 -17.76
C LEU A 248 -54.58 2.76 -17.29
N CYS A 249 -54.35 3.87 -16.55
CA CYS A 249 -52.99 4.23 -16.12
C CYS A 249 -52.35 3.27 -15.10
N LEU A 250 -53.15 2.35 -14.54
CA LEU A 250 -52.74 1.31 -13.58
C LEU A 250 -52.36 -0.01 -14.27
N ASP A 251 -52.57 -0.13 -15.58
CA ASP A 251 -52.30 -1.35 -16.31
C ASP A 251 -50.79 -1.64 -16.38
N ARG A 252 -50.41 -2.89 -16.05
CA ARG A 252 -49.03 -3.39 -16.11
C ARG A 252 -48.57 -3.72 -17.54
N SER A 253 -49.48 -3.80 -18.51
CA SER A 253 -49.17 -3.91 -19.94
C SER A 253 -48.41 -2.68 -20.47
N CYS A 254 -48.66 -1.52 -19.86
CA CYS A 254 -48.17 -0.19 -20.20
C CYS A 254 -46.67 -0.16 -20.56
N PRO A 255 -46.29 0.30 -21.77
CA PRO A 255 -44.89 0.40 -22.17
C PRO A 255 -44.02 1.24 -21.22
N ALA A 256 -44.57 2.33 -20.68
CA ALA A 256 -43.87 3.16 -19.69
C ALA A 256 -43.68 2.45 -18.34
N PHE A 257 -44.61 1.57 -17.93
CA PHE A 257 -44.45 0.73 -16.74
C PHE A 257 -43.39 -0.36 -16.98
N LYS A 258 -43.42 -1.02 -18.14
CA LYS A 258 -42.41 -2.02 -18.53
C LYS A 258 -40.99 -1.42 -18.54
N LYS A 259 -40.83 -0.21 -19.11
CA LYS A 259 -39.57 0.55 -19.07
C LYS A 259 -39.12 0.85 -17.64
N GLU A 260 -39.98 1.44 -16.80
CA GLU A 260 -39.66 1.70 -15.40
C GLU A 260 -39.32 0.43 -14.62
N LYS A 261 -40.01 -0.69 -14.89
CA LYS A 261 -39.71 -2.01 -14.27
C LYS A 261 -38.32 -2.49 -14.66
N ARG A 262 -37.94 -2.49 -15.95
CA ARG A 262 -36.59 -2.93 -16.37
C ARG A 262 -35.49 -1.98 -15.86
N ILE A 263 -35.75 -0.68 -15.76
CA ILE A 263 -34.80 0.25 -15.10
C ILE A 263 -34.62 -0.11 -13.62
N ARG A 264 -35.70 -0.49 -12.90
CA ARG A 264 -35.60 -0.94 -11.49
C ARG A 264 -34.88 -2.27 -11.34
N GLU A 265 -35.00 -3.16 -12.30
CA GLU A 265 -34.21 -4.40 -12.36
C GLU A 265 -32.73 -4.07 -12.54
N LEU A 266 -32.37 -3.28 -13.56
CA LEU A 266 -30.99 -2.82 -13.80
C LEU A 266 -30.39 -2.07 -12.60
N MET A 267 -31.20 -1.30 -11.87
CA MET A 267 -30.76 -0.66 -10.62
C MET A 267 -30.40 -1.68 -9.53
N ALA A 268 -31.07 -2.82 -9.43
CA ALA A 268 -30.78 -3.86 -8.44
C ALA A 268 -29.65 -4.80 -8.92
N GLU A 269 -29.66 -5.16 -10.20
CA GLU A 269 -28.68 -6.02 -10.90
C GLU A 269 -27.27 -5.42 -10.84
N PHE A 270 -27.13 -4.11 -11.10
CA PHE A 270 -25.84 -3.41 -11.09
C PHE A 270 -25.63 -2.49 -9.86
N ASN A 271 -26.48 -2.64 -8.82
CA ASN A 271 -26.59 -1.76 -7.64
C ASN A 271 -26.31 -0.26 -7.92
N CYS A 272 -27.02 0.30 -8.89
CA CYS A 272 -26.68 1.61 -9.46
C CYS A 272 -27.81 2.64 -9.35
N SER A 273 -27.43 3.92 -9.47
CA SER A 273 -28.42 5.00 -9.47
C SER A 273 -29.34 4.92 -10.70
N TYR A 274 -30.58 5.39 -10.56
CA TYR A 274 -31.56 5.41 -11.66
C TYR A 274 -31.02 6.07 -12.94
N ARG A 275 -30.13 7.07 -12.82
CA ARG A 275 -29.49 7.71 -13.99
C ARG A 275 -28.50 6.78 -14.70
N LYS A 276 -27.71 6.00 -13.95
CA LYS A 276 -26.76 5.01 -14.51
C LYS A 276 -27.52 3.82 -15.13
N ALA A 277 -28.56 3.32 -14.45
CA ALA A 277 -29.47 2.32 -15.00
C ALA A 277 -30.17 2.79 -16.29
N LEU A 278 -30.57 4.06 -16.38
CA LEU A 278 -31.17 4.65 -17.58
C LEU A 278 -30.18 4.80 -18.75
N GLN A 279 -28.87 4.90 -18.48
CA GLN A 279 -27.83 4.90 -19.52
C GLN A 279 -27.52 3.49 -20.05
N VAL A 280 -27.70 2.45 -19.23
CA VAL A 280 -27.52 1.03 -19.60
C VAL A 280 -28.82 0.40 -20.13
N TYR A 281 -29.97 1.09 -19.98
CA TYR A 281 -31.26 0.62 -20.49
C TYR A 281 -31.31 0.67 -22.03
N VAL A 282 -30.99 -0.46 -22.65
CA VAL A 282 -31.37 -0.75 -24.04
C VAL A 282 -32.88 -1.08 -24.07
N PRO A 283 -33.69 -0.45 -24.93
CA PRO A 283 -35.06 -0.89 -25.17
C PRO A 283 -35.06 -2.32 -25.73
N PRO A 284 -35.92 -3.24 -25.27
CA PRO A 284 -36.05 -4.53 -25.92
C PRO A 284 -36.56 -4.30 -27.36
N GLU A 285 -35.93 -4.97 -28.32
CA GLU A 285 -36.28 -4.85 -29.73
C GLU A 285 -37.74 -5.28 -29.98
N PRO A 286 -38.41 -4.70 -30.99
CA PRO A 286 -39.75 -5.10 -31.37
C PRO A 286 -39.70 -6.51 -31.97
N VAL A 287 -39.96 -7.53 -31.15
CA VAL A 287 -40.15 -8.92 -31.60
C VAL A 287 -41.08 -8.91 -32.82
N PRO A 288 -40.64 -9.40 -34.00
CA PRO A 288 -41.45 -9.35 -35.21
C PRO A 288 -42.81 -9.99 -34.96
N THR A 289 -43.88 -9.26 -35.30
CA THR A 289 -45.21 -9.84 -35.31
C THR A 289 -45.29 -10.79 -36.49
N LEU A 290 -45.07 -12.08 -36.22
CA LEU A 290 -45.26 -13.15 -37.20
C LEU A 290 -46.70 -13.05 -37.75
N ARG A 291 -46.81 -12.54 -38.98
CA ARG A 291 -48.01 -12.68 -39.79
C ARG A 291 -48.19 -14.17 -40.06
N VAL A 292 -49.06 -14.80 -39.29
CA VAL A 292 -49.61 -16.11 -39.65
C VAL A 292 -50.53 -15.88 -40.84
N GLU A 293 -49.96 -15.96 -42.04
CA GLU A 293 -50.75 -16.03 -43.27
C GLU A 293 -51.54 -17.35 -43.27
N ARG A 294 -52.81 -17.26 -43.67
CA ARG A 294 -53.76 -18.37 -43.53
C ARG A 294 -53.54 -19.43 -44.62
N PHE A 295 -52.60 -20.34 -44.37
CA PHE A 295 -52.56 -21.62 -45.08
C PHE A 295 -53.51 -22.62 -44.42
N ASN A 296 -54.75 -22.66 -44.90
CA ASN A 296 -55.59 -23.84 -44.74
C ASN A 296 -55.00 -24.97 -45.61
N LEU A 297 -54.75 -26.16 -45.05
CA LEU A 297 -55.08 -27.45 -45.66
C LEU A 297 -54.76 -28.63 -44.71
N THR A 298 -55.80 -29.43 -44.44
CA THR A 298 -55.83 -30.90 -44.21
C THR A 298 -54.63 -31.64 -43.60
N SER A 299 -54.91 -32.32 -42.48
CA SER A 299 -54.21 -33.52 -41.97
C SER A 299 -54.18 -34.66 -43.02
N PRO A 300 -53.24 -35.64 -42.98
CA PRO A 300 -53.37 -36.75 -42.01
C PRO A 300 -52.07 -37.34 -41.39
N ALA A 301 -52.31 -38.16 -40.35
CA ALA A 301 -51.56 -39.27 -39.72
C ALA A 301 -50.19 -39.77 -40.26
N GLY A 302 -49.31 -40.40 -39.45
CA GLY A 302 -49.45 -40.79 -38.02
C GLY A 302 -48.39 -41.81 -37.56
N LEU A 303 -48.71 -42.58 -36.48
CA LEU A 303 -47.85 -43.52 -35.70
C LEU A 303 -46.90 -42.81 -34.69
N SER A 304 -47.10 -42.81 -33.36
CA SER A 304 -47.21 -43.88 -32.32
C SER A 304 -45.83 -44.30 -31.74
N VAL A 305 -45.63 -44.62 -30.45
CA VAL A 305 -46.50 -45.26 -29.42
C VAL A 305 -46.38 -44.61 -28.02
N PHE A 306 -47.37 -44.89 -27.14
CA PHE A 306 -47.58 -44.47 -25.73
C PHE A 306 -46.84 -45.35 -24.68
N PRO A 307 -47.03 -45.23 -23.33
CA PRO A 307 -47.80 -44.27 -22.51
C PRO A 307 -46.86 -43.48 -21.53
N GLU A 308 -47.12 -43.04 -20.28
CA GLU A 308 -48.21 -43.02 -19.26
C GLU A 308 -47.84 -41.90 -18.24
N SER A 309 -48.67 -41.23 -17.41
CA SER A 309 -50.13 -41.12 -17.18
C SER A 309 -50.48 -39.69 -16.68
N VAL A 310 -51.75 -39.39 -16.35
CA VAL A 310 -52.31 -38.06 -15.99
C VAL A 310 -53.42 -38.24 -14.93
N PRO A 311 -53.50 -37.44 -13.83
CA PRO A 311 -54.39 -36.24 -13.76
C PRO A 311 -53.78 -35.04 -12.97
N GLU A 312 -54.01 -33.75 -13.24
CA GLU A 312 -55.09 -32.98 -13.90
C GLU A 312 -56.43 -32.82 -13.14
N HIS A 313 -56.66 -31.64 -12.53
CA HIS A 313 -57.92 -30.90 -12.72
C HIS A 313 -57.92 -29.46 -12.16
N VAL A 314 -58.54 -28.53 -12.89
CA VAL A 314 -59.58 -27.54 -12.47
C VAL A 314 -59.75 -26.49 -13.59
N PRO A 315 -60.98 -26.16 -14.02
CA PRO A 315 -61.21 -25.56 -15.35
C PRO A 315 -61.23 -24.02 -15.40
N ASN A 316 -61.21 -23.52 -16.63
CA ASN A 316 -61.44 -22.12 -16.99
C ASN A 316 -62.93 -21.85 -17.21
N GLN A 317 -63.51 -20.84 -16.55
CA GLN A 317 -64.82 -20.28 -16.93
C GLN A 317 -64.93 -18.80 -16.55
N SER A 318 -65.60 -18.02 -17.42
CA SER A 318 -65.64 -16.56 -17.35
C SER A 318 -67.07 -16.04 -17.16
N GLN A 319 -67.30 -15.15 -16.19
CA GLN A 319 -68.42 -14.19 -16.28
C GLN A 319 -68.22 -12.91 -15.44
N ASP A 320 -68.57 -11.79 -16.06
CA ASP A 320 -69.03 -10.48 -15.56
C ASP A 320 -68.53 -9.94 -14.20
N ILE A 321 -67.67 -8.91 -14.29
CA ILE A 321 -67.33 -8.03 -13.17
C ILE A 321 -68.38 -6.92 -13.06
N ASN A 322 -69.20 -6.96 -12.01
CA ASN A 322 -70.08 -5.85 -11.64
C ASN A 322 -69.25 -4.61 -11.21
N VAL A 323 -69.52 -3.46 -11.85
CA VAL A 323 -68.74 -2.22 -11.61
C VAL A 323 -69.37 -1.37 -10.51
N ILE A 324 -68.78 -1.36 -9.32
CA ILE A 324 -69.11 -0.40 -8.26
C ILE A 324 -67.98 0.64 -8.15
N SER A 325 -68.35 1.93 -8.05
CA SER A 325 -67.42 3.04 -8.26
C SER A 325 -66.68 3.52 -7.01
N TYR A 326 -65.52 4.15 -7.23
CA TYR A 326 -64.56 4.63 -6.21
C TYR A 326 -65.05 5.83 -5.35
N ALA A 327 -66.35 6.14 -5.34
CA ALA A 327 -66.88 7.35 -4.72
C ALA A 327 -67.05 7.27 -3.19
N SER A 328 -67.07 6.07 -2.60
CA SER A 328 -67.54 5.80 -1.24
C SER A 328 -66.54 6.03 -0.10
N VAL A 329 -65.25 6.21 -0.38
CA VAL A 329 -64.18 6.17 0.65
C VAL A 329 -63.62 7.56 1.02
N THR A 330 -64.18 8.65 0.48
CA THR A 330 -63.73 10.03 0.77
C THR A 330 -64.68 10.81 1.68
N ARG A 331 -64.72 10.43 2.97
CA ARG A 331 -65.19 11.32 4.05
C ARG A 331 -64.18 11.35 5.19
N ALA A 332 -63.74 12.55 5.55
CA ALA A 332 -62.94 12.83 6.73
C ALA A 332 -63.50 14.11 7.40
N PRO A 333 -63.88 14.07 8.68
CA PRO A 333 -64.17 15.28 9.46
C PRO A 333 -62.90 16.09 9.75
N ARG A 334 -63.09 17.34 10.21
CA ARG A 334 -62.04 18.26 10.66
C ARG A 334 -62.51 19.00 11.93
N CYS A 335 -61.52 19.54 12.65
CA CYS A 335 -61.59 20.70 13.55
C CYS A 335 -62.31 20.55 14.92
N ASP A 336 -61.48 20.75 15.96
CA ASP A 336 -61.58 21.78 17.02
C ASP A 336 -62.82 21.85 17.95
N SER A 337 -62.60 21.68 19.27
CA SER A 337 -62.71 22.79 20.28
C SER A 337 -62.74 22.35 21.77
N ILE A 338 -61.82 22.93 22.56
CA ILE A 338 -61.79 23.31 24.00
C ILE A 338 -63.04 23.06 24.91
N ILE A 339 -62.84 22.56 26.16
CA ILE A 339 -63.20 23.21 27.49
C ILE A 339 -63.17 22.23 28.70
N ARG A 340 -62.39 22.60 29.77
CA ARG A 340 -62.50 22.39 31.25
C ARG A 340 -62.88 20.99 31.82
N GLN A 341 -62.52 20.55 33.05
CA GLN A 341 -61.73 21.04 34.21
C GLN A 341 -61.14 19.77 34.94
N SER A 342 -60.53 19.72 36.13
CA SER A 342 -60.38 20.63 37.29
C SER A 342 -59.00 20.52 37.99
N GLN A 343 -58.92 20.99 39.23
CA GLN A 343 -57.87 20.79 40.26
C GLN A 343 -58.45 19.91 41.41
N PRO A 344 -57.73 19.50 42.50
CA PRO A 344 -56.60 20.16 43.22
C PRO A 344 -55.44 19.20 43.65
N LYS A 345 -54.45 19.47 44.54
CA LYS A 345 -54.06 20.61 45.43
C LYS A 345 -52.52 20.56 45.71
N GLN A 346 -51.92 21.69 46.11
CA GLN A 346 -50.56 21.87 46.70
C GLN A 346 -50.70 22.24 48.21
N PRO A 347 -49.68 22.34 49.11
CA PRO A 347 -48.25 22.74 48.97
C PRO A 347 -47.23 21.86 49.78
N GLY A 348 -45.94 22.17 50.03
CA GLY A 348 -44.98 23.20 49.55
C GLY A 348 -43.99 23.68 50.65
N SER A 349 -42.95 24.47 50.29
CA SER A 349 -42.02 25.25 51.18
C SER A 349 -41.04 24.44 52.10
N THR A 350 -39.88 24.91 52.61
CA THR A 350 -38.93 26.04 52.36
C THR A 350 -37.64 25.84 53.19
N ASN A 351 -36.49 26.43 52.77
CA ASN A 351 -35.39 26.94 53.64
C ASN A 351 -34.60 25.91 54.51
N VAL A 352 -33.51 26.18 55.27
CA VAL A 352 -32.36 27.15 55.24
C VAL A 352 -31.21 26.60 56.11
N SER A 353 -29.95 26.82 55.69
CA SER A 353 -28.64 26.98 56.40
C SER A 353 -28.27 26.36 57.79
N GLN A 354 -26.94 26.42 58.09
CA GLN A 354 -26.25 26.27 59.39
C GLN A 354 -26.08 24.81 59.90
N SER A 355 -24.92 24.28 60.34
CA SER A 355 -23.76 24.74 61.15
C SER A 355 -24.07 24.80 62.66
N LEU A 356 -23.29 24.27 63.61
CA LEU A 356 -21.82 24.17 63.73
C LEU A 356 -21.36 22.86 64.46
N GLU A 357 -20.03 22.66 64.52
CA GLU A 357 -19.17 22.07 65.58
C GLU A 357 -19.79 21.15 66.67
N GLN A 358 -19.13 20.07 67.14
CA GLN A 358 -17.87 20.14 67.91
C GLN A 358 -16.98 18.87 67.88
N ARG A 359 -15.76 19.05 68.40
CA ARG A 359 -14.60 18.14 68.57
C ARG A 359 -14.63 17.43 69.96
N PRO A 360 -13.64 16.61 70.43
CA PRO A 360 -12.45 16.01 69.76
C PRO A 360 -12.09 14.54 70.19
N LYS A 361 -10.89 14.09 69.74
CA LYS A 361 -9.94 13.10 70.33
C LYS A 361 -9.98 11.63 69.84
N LYS A 362 -8.78 11.17 69.45
CA LYS A 362 -8.41 9.78 69.07
C LYS A 362 -7.98 8.97 70.30
N LYS A 363 -8.07 7.63 70.22
CA LYS A 363 -7.13 6.68 70.87
C LYS A 363 -6.71 5.58 69.89
N LYS A 364 -5.60 4.90 70.19
CA LYS A 364 -4.97 3.80 69.42
C LYS A 364 -5.00 2.49 70.23
N LYS A 365 -4.82 1.36 69.51
CA LYS A 365 -4.29 0.02 69.89
C LYS A 365 -5.31 -1.14 69.75
N GLN A 366 -4.96 -2.43 69.59
CA GLN A 366 -3.84 -3.18 68.94
C GLN A 366 -3.69 -4.57 69.59
N SER A 367 -4.09 -5.64 68.89
CA SER A 367 -3.78 -7.09 69.09
C SER A 367 -4.30 -7.83 67.84
N GLN A 368 -3.70 -8.87 67.22
CA GLN A 368 -3.00 -10.12 67.63
C GLN A 368 -3.92 -11.29 68.08
N ASN A 369 -3.95 -12.33 67.22
CA ASN A 369 -3.91 -13.81 67.40
C ASN A 369 -4.78 -14.48 68.51
N GLU A 370 -5.30 -15.73 68.43
CA GLU A 370 -5.16 -16.84 67.44
C GLU A 370 -6.28 -17.91 67.63
N GLY A 371 -6.55 -18.78 66.62
CA GLY A 371 -7.25 -20.08 66.76
C GLY A 371 -8.79 -20.12 66.90
N TYR A 372 -9.51 -21.26 66.78
CA TYR A 372 -9.19 -22.58 66.19
C TYR A 372 -10.45 -23.50 66.05
N ASN A 373 -10.80 -23.96 64.81
CA ASN A 373 -11.68 -25.13 64.49
C ASN A 373 -13.13 -25.18 65.06
N ARG A 374 -14.07 -26.10 64.71
CA ARG A 374 -14.19 -27.31 63.83
C ARG A 374 -15.67 -27.39 63.29
N ASP A 375 -16.34 -28.41 62.73
CA ASP A 375 -16.15 -29.87 62.44
C ASP A 375 -17.20 -30.43 61.43
N VAL A 376 -17.08 -31.72 61.03
CA VAL A 376 -18.16 -32.74 60.71
C VAL A 376 -19.22 -32.51 59.58
N SER A 377 -19.70 -33.50 58.79
CA SER A 377 -19.16 -34.80 58.27
C SER A 377 -20.10 -35.44 57.19
N SER A 378 -19.63 -36.45 56.43
CA SER A 378 -20.29 -37.73 56.03
C SER A 378 -19.79 -38.32 54.68
N GLU A 379 -19.86 -39.65 54.52
CA GLU A 379 -19.14 -40.49 53.52
C GLU A 379 -20.13 -41.08 52.45
N SER A 380 -19.81 -41.95 51.46
CA SER A 380 -18.64 -42.79 51.10
C SER A 380 -18.60 -43.20 49.60
N GLU A 381 -17.41 -43.63 49.10
CA GLU A 381 -17.12 -44.68 48.07
C GLU A 381 -17.86 -44.71 46.69
N THR A 382 -17.24 -44.81 45.50
CA THR A 382 -16.00 -45.53 45.05
C THR A 382 -15.40 -44.95 43.72
N MET A 383 -14.14 -45.33 43.41
CA MET A 383 -13.30 -45.24 42.17
C MET A 383 -13.88 -44.66 40.83
N ASN A 384 -13.11 -44.01 39.93
CA ASN A 384 -11.64 -43.98 39.73
C ASN A 384 -11.08 -42.73 39.00
N SER A 385 -9.78 -42.45 39.20
CA SER A 385 -8.80 -41.75 38.33
C SER A 385 -9.02 -40.31 37.82
N ASN A 386 -7.92 -39.53 37.87
CA ASN A 386 -7.62 -38.29 37.12
C ASN A 386 -8.39 -37.00 37.48
N LEU A 387 -7.86 -36.21 38.45
CA LEU A 387 -8.00 -34.74 38.49
C LEU A 387 -7.12 -34.04 39.58
N VAL A 388 -5.82 -34.39 39.69
CA VAL A 388 -4.88 -33.74 40.64
C VAL A 388 -3.49 -33.55 40.00
N ASP A 389 -3.35 -32.60 39.07
CA ASP A 389 -2.04 -32.19 38.52
C ASP A 389 -1.97 -30.70 38.07
N GLU A 390 -3.09 -29.96 38.07
CA GLU A 390 -3.11 -28.57 37.56
C GLU A 390 -2.66 -27.53 38.62
N SER A 391 -2.96 -27.75 39.90
CA SER A 391 -2.71 -26.76 40.97
C SER A 391 -1.24 -26.63 41.37
N GLU A 392 -0.48 -27.73 41.42
CA GLU A 392 0.97 -27.67 41.65
C GLU A 392 1.72 -27.11 40.44
N ASN A 393 1.28 -27.45 39.21
CA ASN A 393 1.84 -26.87 37.99
C ASN A 393 1.63 -25.35 37.90
N GLU A 394 0.46 -24.82 38.27
CA GLU A 394 0.23 -23.37 38.38
C GLU A 394 1.22 -22.68 39.34
N ILE A 395 1.46 -23.26 40.53
CA ILE A 395 2.37 -22.71 41.55
C ILE A 395 3.83 -22.79 41.08
N ARG A 396 4.22 -23.90 40.43
CA ARG A 396 5.56 -24.08 39.85
C ARG A 396 5.80 -23.10 38.70
N LEU A 397 4.84 -22.97 37.78
CA LEU A 397 4.87 -22.00 36.67
C LEU A 397 4.89 -20.54 37.17
N ARG A 398 4.17 -20.20 38.26
CA ARG A 398 4.26 -18.87 38.90
C ARG A 398 5.66 -18.58 39.44
N ASN A 399 6.30 -19.56 40.08
CA ASN A 399 7.64 -19.40 40.65
C ASN A 399 8.74 -19.39 39.59
N GLU A 400 8.59 -20.15 38.50
CA GLU A 400 9.50 -20.09 37.35
C GLU A 400 9.33 -18.79 36.55
N ARG A 401 8.10 -18.31 36.30
CA ARG A 401 7.84 -16.99 35.69
C ARG A 401 8.46 -15.85 36.51
N LYS A 402 8.47 -15.94 37.84
CA LYS A 402 9.18 -14.97 38.73
C LYS A 402 10.71 -15.09 38.71
N LYS A 403 11.29 -16.22 38.27
CA LYS A 403 12.74 -16.35 38.05
C LYS A 403 13.18 -15.95 36.63
N LYS A 404 12.31 -16.08 35.62
CA LYS A 404 12.66 -15.89 34.21
C LYS A 404 12.65 -14.44 33.71
N CYS A 405 12.29 -13.46 34.56
CA CYS A 405 12.25 -12.04 34.22
C CYS A 405 13.24 -11.23 35.10
N ARG A 406 14.55 -11.37 34.84
CA ARG A 406 15.61 -10.58 35.50
C ARG A 406 16.97 -10.58 34.78
N SER A 407 16.97 -10.30 33.48
CA SER A 407 18.17 -10.13 32.65
C SER A 407 18.62 -8.65 32.54
N SER A 408 18.64 -7.95 33.67
CA SER A 408 19.17 -6.58 33.78
C SER A 408 20.07 -6.51 35.02
N LEU A 409 21.33 -6.11 34.88
CA LEU A 409 22.23 -6.01 36.04
C LEU A 409 21.73 -4.93 37.00
N ASN A 410 21.26 -5.30 38.19
CA ASN A 410 20.90 -4.30 39.20
C ASN A 410 22.15 -3.80 39.95
N LEU A 411 22.05 -2.65 40.61
CA LEU A 411 23.18 -2.01 41.29
C LEU A 411 23.88 -2.92 42.32
N LYS A 412 23.16 -3.83 43.00
CA LYS A 412 23.79 -4.81 43.92
C LYS A 412 24.57 -5.90 43.17
N GLN A 413 24.13 -6.29 41.98
CA GLN A 413 24.85 -7.25 41.12
C GLN A 413 26.08 -6.61 40.48
N LEU A 414 26.00 -5.34 40.06
CA LEU A 414 27.14 -4.57 39.59
C LEU A 414 28.19 -4.42 40.69
N LEU A 415 27.78 -3.98 41.89
CA LEU A 415 28.66 -3.87 43.06
C LEU A 415 29.28 -5.22 43.45
N ALA A 416 28.53 -6.33 43.36
CA ALA A 416 29.07 -7.67 43.63
C ALA A 416 30.12 -8.10 42.59
N LYS A 417 29.88 -7.86 41.28
CA LYS A 417 30.88 -8.13 40.23
C LYS A 417 32.13 -7.27 40.41
N LEU A 418 31.97 -5.96 40.63
CA LEU A 418 33.09 -5.03 40.86
C LEU A 418 33.89 -5.43 42.12
N TYR A 419 33.22 -5.81 43.22
CA TYR A 419 33.89 -6.28 44.43
C TYR A 419 34.69 -7.56 44.19
N ALA A 420 34.14 -8.54 43.45
CA ALA A 420 34.87 -9.74 43.05
C ALA A 420 36.14 -9.40 42.24
N LEU A 421 36.01 -8.48 41.26
CA LEU A 421 37.09 -8.01 40.38
C LEU A 421 38.13 -7.14 41.13
N ILE A 422 37.74 -6.50 42.23
CA ILE A 422 38.64 -5.83 43.18
C ILE A 422 39.32 -6.83 44.14
N SER A 423 38.68 -7.96 44.45
CA SER A 423 39.25 -9.00 45.33
C SER A 423 40.18 -10.00 44.64
N ASN A 424 40.09 -10.17 43.31
CA ASN A 424 40.93 -11.11 42.57
C ASN A 424 42.38 -10.60 42.44
N SER A 425 43.33 -11.29 43.08
CA SER A 425 44.75 -10.90 43.14
C SER A 425 45.63 -11.50 42.03
N GLN A 426 45.11 -12.36 41.16
CA GLN A 426 45.90 -13.00 40.09
C GLN A 426 45.92 -12.24 38.75
N GLU A 427 45.11 -11.19 38.59
CA GLU A 427 45.11 -10.36 37.38
C GLU A 427 45.81 -9.01 37.57
N ASP A 428 46.47 -8.55 36.50
CA ASP A 428 47.12 -7.24 36.43
C ASP A 428 46.13 -6.09 36.65
N LEU A 429 46.61 -5.05 37.34
CA LEU A 429 45.85 -3.87 37.72
C LEU A 429 45.26 -3.15 36.49
N LYS A 430 45.98 -3.10 35.37
CA LYS A 430 45.50 -2.44 34.14
C LYS A 430 44.35 -3.22 33.51
N SER A 431 44.45 -4.56 33.46
CA SER A 431 43.35 -5.44 33.01
C SER A 431 42.10 -5.22 33.86
N ARG A 432 42.27 -5.20 35.19
CA ARG A 432 41.17 -5.05 36.15
C ARG A 432 40.49 -3.69 36.08
N ILE A 433 41.24 -2.61 35.85
CA ILE A 433 40.68 -1.27 35.59
C ILE A 433 39.87 -1.26 34.28
N ILE A 434 40.38 -1.86 33.20
CA ILE A 434 39.69 -1.91 31.90
C ILE A 434 38.36 -2.69 32.03
N GLN A 435 38.37 -3.87 32.65
CA GLN A 435 37.15 -4.66 32.88
C GLN A 435 36.16 -3.96 33.83
N GLY A 436 36.64 -3.31 34.88
CA GLY A 436 35.79 -2.53 35.80
C GLY A 436 35.12 -1.34 35.13
N VAL A 437 35.83 -0.65 34.21
CA VAL A 437 35.26 0.42 33.39
C VAL A 437 34.26 -0.15 32.37
N SER A 438 34.56 -1.29 31.74
CA SER A 438 33.64 -1.99 30.83
C SER A 438 32.31 -2.31 31.53
N LEU A 439 32.35 -2.95 32.71
CA LEU A 439 31.16 -3.29 33.51
C LEU A 439 30.29 -2.08 33.88
N CYS A 440 30.91 -0.91 34.11
CA CYS A 440 30.19 0.33 34.35
C CYS A 440 29.58 0.92 33.07
N ILE A 441 30.26 0.83 31.93
CA ILE A 441 29.76 1.27 30.62
C ILE A 441 28.63 0.35 30.13
N GLU A 442 28.78 -0.97 30.26
CA GLU A 442 27.75 -1.98 29.97
C GLU A 442 26.44 -1.67 30.70
N TRP A 443 26.53 -1.33 32.00
CA TRP A 443 25.39 -0.96 32.82
C TRP A 443 24.71 0.34 32.34
N LEU A 444 25.48 1.34 31.89
CA LEU A 444 24.95 2.59 31.35
C LEU A 444 24.35 2.42 29.94
N VAL A 445 24.97 1.65 29.06
CA VAL A 445 24.48 1.39 27.69
C VAL A 445 23.16 0.61 27.72
N SER A 446 23.01 -0.33 28.66
CA SER A 446 21.75 -1.04 28.93
C SER A 446 20.59 -0.12 29.36
N ILE A 447 20.85 1.16 29.67
CA ILE A 447 19.83 2.09 30.14
C ILE A 447 19.16 2.90 29.01
N VAL A 448 19.81 3.07 27.84
CA VAL A 448 19.51 4.16 26.89
C VAL A 448 18.98 3.71 25.52
N GLY A 449 19.41 2.56 25.00
CA GLY A 449 19.40 2.31 23.54
C GLY A 449 18.06 2.21 22.80
N GLU A 450 16.97 1.81 23.46
CA GLU A 450 15.79 1.27 22.74
C GLU A 450 14.62 2.26 22.56
N TYR A 451 14.47 3.25 23.44
CA TYR A 451 13.21 4.01 23.58
C TYR A 451 13.03 5.22 22.65
N ILE A 452 14.08 5.67 21.93
CA ILE A 452 14.03 6.86 21.05
C ILE A 452 13.18 6.61 19.78
N TRP A 453 12.96 5.35 19.41
CA TRP A 453 12.37 4.96 18.13
C TRP A 453 10.86 4.62 18.17
N ASP A 454 10.26 4.61 19.35
CA ASP A 454 8.92 4.05 19.58
C ASP A 454 7.81 5.09 19.29
N LEU A 455 6.97 4.82 18.29
CA LEU A 455 5.87 5.67 17.79
C LEU A 455 6.32 7.08 17.33
N PRO A 456 6.58 7.30 16.02
CA PRO A 456 7.14 8.57 15.53
C PRO A 456 6.35 9.83 15.90
N PHE A 457 5.05 9.73 16.22
CA PHE A 457 4.19 10.86 16.61
C PHE A 457 3.80 10.89 18.10
N LYS A 458 4.19 9.90 18.91
CA LYS A 458 3.85 9.89 20.34
C LYS A 458 4.97 10.47 21.18
N ASN A 459 4.61 11.30 22.14
CA ASN A 459 5.49 11.62 23.25
C ASN A 459 5.85 10.33 24.03
N ILE A 460 7.15 10.07 24.13
CA ILE A 460 7.85 9.74 25.39
C ILE A 460 7.69 8.31 25.94
N LEU A 461 6.60 7.57 25.64
CA LEU A 461 6.27 6.28 26.28
C LEU A 461 6.42 5.04 25.38
N GLY A 462 7.47 4.24 25.63
CA GLY A 462 7.76 2.96 24.94
C GLY A 462 6.83 1.78 25.28
N GLU A 463 7.07 0.60 24.72
CA GLU A 463 6.31 -0.64 25.00
C GLU A 463 6.28 -1.03 26.50
N GLU A 464 7.42 -0.91 27.20
CA GLU A 464 7.52 -1.19 28.65
C GLU A 464 6.88 -0.09 29.54
N GLY A 465 6.26 0.94 28.95
CA GLY A 465 5.80 2.11 29.71
C GLY A 465 6.94 2.94 30.31
N ALA A 466 8.11 2.94 29.66
CA ALA A 466 9.24 3.80 30.05
C ALA A 466 9.08 5.22 29.49
N CYS A 467 9.30 6.23 30.33
CA CYS A 467 9.03 7.65 30.07
C CYS A 467 10.33 8.48 30.13
N PHE A 468 10.68 9.21 29.07
CA PHE A 468 11.70 10.28 29.16
C PHE A 468 11.22 11.45 30.03
N ASP A 469 12.07 11.91 30.94
CA ASP A 469 11.90 13.13 31.72
C ASP A 469 12.49 14.31 30.91
N LEU A 470 11.62 15.10 30.28
CA LEU A 470 12.01 16.20 29.37
C LEU A 470 12.02 17.56 30.08
N PRO A 471 13.11 18.34 29.96
CA PRO A 471 13.12 19.75 30.35
C PRO A 471 12.01 20.59 29.69
N ASP A 472 11.44 21.58 30.39
CA ASP A 472 10.35 22.42 29.87
C ASP A 472 10.67 23.10 28.53
N ASN A 473 11.92 23.53 28.33
CA ASN A 473 12.39 24.13 27.08
C ASN A 473 12.40 23.16 25.89
N PHE A 474 12.31 21.84 26.11
CA PHE A 474 12.27 20.83 25.06
C PHE A 474 10.85 20.65 24.49
N TYR A 475 9.80 21.04 25.20
CA TYR A 475 8.43 20.99 24.66
C TYR A 475 8.26 21.96 23.47
N PRO A 476 7.56 21.56 22.38
CA PRO A 476 7.14 22.48 21.32
C PRO A 476 6.22 23.57 21.86
N ASP A 477 6.19 24.75 21.23
CA ASP A 477 5.46 25.93 21.75
C ASP A 477 3.96 25.67 21.96
N LYS A 478 3.33 24.86 21.09
CA LYS A 478 1.96 24.35 21.23
C LYS A 478 1.68 23.55 22.52
N TYR A 479 2.71 23.07 23.21
CA TYR A 479 2.64 22.24 24.41
C TYR A 479 3.36 22.83 25.63
N LYS A 480 4.20 23.87 25.48
CA LYS A 480 4.94 24.49 26.62
C LYS A 480 4.03 24.92 27.76
N ALA A 481 2.88 25.53 27.45
CA ALA A 481 1.91 25.95 28.47
C ALA A 481 1.24 24.79 29.23
N LEU A 482 1.44 23.54 28.79
CA LEU A 482 0.88 22.32 29.37
C LEU A 482 1.97 21.29 29.74
N SER A 483 3.26 21.66 29.73
CA SER A 483 4.38 20.72 29.97
C SER A 483 4.22 19.94 31.27
N ASN A 484 3.96 20.64 32.37
CA ASN A 484 3.69 20.07 33.69
C ASN A 484 2.51 19.07 33.67
N THR A 485 1.42 19.40 32.99
CA THR A 485 0.22 18.54 32.89
C THR A 485 0.48 17.30 32.02
N LEU A 486 1.23 17.45 30.92
CA LEU A 486 1.59 16.35 30.03
C LEU A 486 2.60 15.41 30.68
N SER A 487 3.65 15.97 31.30
CA SER A 487 4.65 15.23 32.08
C SER A 487 3.99 14.45 33.21
N SER A 488 3.16 15.09 34.03
CA SER A 488 2.41 14.42 35.10
C SER A 488 1.49 13.31 34.57
N ARG A 489 0.77 13.53 33.46
CA ARG A 489 -0.19 12.57 32.88
C ARG A 489 0.47 11.33 32.26
N PHE A 490 1.67 11.47 31.70
CA PHE A 490 2.38 10.34 31.08
C PHE A 490 3.41 9.70 32.02
N GLY A 491 3.93 10.44 33.00
CA GLY A 491 4.83 9.94 34.03
C GLY A 491 4.13 9.23 35.20
N SER A 492 2.86 9.50 35.49
CA SER A 492 2.12 8.82 36.59
C SER A 492 1.99 7.31 36.39
N ASP A 493 1.86 6.91 35.13
CA ASP A 493 1.56 5.54 34.72
C ASP A 493 2.83 4.82 34.20
N ALA A 494 4.00 5.48 34.30
CA ALA A 494 5.26 4.99 33.77
C ALA A 494 5.93 3.99 34.72
N GLN A 495 6.38 2.84 34.17
CA GLN A 495 7.09 1.82 34.95
C GLN A 495 8.57 2.19 35.18
N ARG A 496 9.10 3.09 34.35
CA ARG A 496 10.51 3.51 34.31
C ARG A 496 10.56 4.97 33.86
N THR A 497 11.45 5.76 34.45
CA THR A 497 11.73 7.13 34.00
C THR A 497 13.18 7.24 33.53
N ILE A 498 13.42 7.92 32.41
CA ILE A 498 14.72 8.07 31.75
C ILE A 498 15.10 9.56 31.78
N PRO A 499 16.10 9.97 32.59
CA PRO A 499 16.48 11.37 32.68
C PRO A 499 17.08 11.88 31.37
N VAL A 500 16.68 13.09 30.93
CA VAL A 500 17.32 13.77 29.80
C VAL A 500 18.21 14.91 30.31
N ARG A 501 19.51 14.79 30.02
CA ARG A 501 20.52 15.82 30.32
C ARG A 501 20.16 17.11 29.58
N ASN A 502 20.03 18.24 30.27
CA ASN A 502 19.89 19.54 29.59
C ASN A 502 21.22 19.94 28.93
N ILE A 503 21.18 20.36 27.67
CA ILE A 503 22.36 20.67 26.85
C ILE A 503 22.21 22.03 26.16
N ALA A 504 23.33 22.58 25.66
CA ALA A 504 23.27 23.70 24.72
C ALA A 504 22.59 23.24 23.42
N LEU A 505 21.47 23.87 23.07
CA LEU A 505 20.65 23.47 21.92
C LEU A 505 21.35 23.82 20.59
N PRO A 506 21.44 22.90 19.62
CA PRO A 506 22.05 23.17 18.32
C PRO A 506 21.18 24.10 17.47
N ASN A 507 21.78 24.78 16.50
CA ASN A 507 21.01 25.49 15.49
C ASN A 507 20.36 24.48 14.52
N LEU A 508 19.03 24.37 14.60
CA LEU A 508 18.19 23.53 13.74
C LEU A 508 17.42 24.30 12.65
N GLN A 509 17.69 25.59 12.43
CA GLN A 509 16.94 26.43 11.48
C GLN A 509 16.75 25.77 10.11
N LEU A 510 17.84 25.32 9.47
CA LEU A 510 17.79 24.64 8.17
C LEU A 510 17.03 23.29 8.23
N PRO A 511 17.34 22.33 9.13
CA PRO A 511 16.52 21.13 9.30
C PRO A 511 15.03 21.36 9.64
N MET A 512 14.67 22.53 10.19
CA MET A 512 13.28 22.91 10.49
C MET A 512 12.56 23.58 9.30
N GLU A 513 13.23 23.79 8.16
CA GLU A 513 12.56 24.25 6.92
C GLU A 513 11.70 23.17 6.25
N LEU A 514 11.88 21.89 6.60
CA LEU A 514 11.01 20.81 6.16
C LEU A 514 9.81 20.69 7.12
N PRO A 515 8.55 20.88 6.68
CA PRO A 515 7.41 20.74 7.57
C PRO A 515 7.34 19.36 8.23
N TYR A 516 6.84 19.33 9.46
CA TYR A 516 6.73 18.11 10.27
C TYR A 516 5.82 17.05 9.61
N ASN A 517 4.89 17.50 8.77
CA ASN A 517 3.88 16.71 8.07
C ASN A 517 4.12 16.65 6.54
N ASP A 518 5.36 16.72 6.09
CA ASP A 518 5.72 16.57 4.67
C ASP A 518 6.48 15.24 4.42
N GLN A 519 6.69 14.89 3.16
CA GLN A 519 7.49 13.73 2.77
C GLN A 519 8.99 14.07 2.75
N PHE A 520 9.84 13.12 3.16
CA PHE A 520 11.29 13.23 3.05
C PHE A 520 11.81 12.33 1.93
N SER A 521 12.80 12.82 1.18
CA SER A 521 13.48 12.10 0.09
C SER A 521 14.89 12.61 -0.11
N LEU A 522 15.84 11.72 -0.33
CA LEU A 522 17.21 12.06 -0.68
C LEU A 522 17.37 12.48 -2.15
N PHE A 523 16.42 12.20 -3.04
CA PHE A 523 16.55 12.65 -4.43
C PHE A 523 16.38 14.18 -4.56
N ILE A 524 15.67 14.81 -3.63
CA ILE A 524 15.41 16.26 -3.61
C ILE A 524 16.63 17.05 -3.11
N PRO A 525 17.13 18.06 -3.86
CA PRO A 525 18.31 18.85 -3.49
C PRO A 525 18.23 19.47 -2.09
N LYS A 526 17.14 20.18 -1.76
CA LYS A 526 16.96 20.82 -0.44
C LYS A 526 17.01 19.81 0.71
N HIS A 527 16.33 18.67 0.53
CA HIS A 527 16.22 17.62 1.55
C HIS A 527 17.58 17.01 1.89
N ARG A 528 18.49 16.84 0.90
CA ARG A 528 19.87 16.41 1.14
C ARG A 528 20.65 17.37 2.03
N GLN A 529 20.51 18.68 1.81
CA GLN A 529 21.20 19.70 2.61
C GLN A 529 20.70 19.70 4.06
N MET A 530 19.37 19.62 4.26
CA MET A 530 18.75 19.53 5.58
C MET A 530 19.15 18.25 6.32
N ALA A 531 19.15 17.09 5.64
CA ALA A 531 19.57 15.81 6.20
C ALA A 531 21.05 15.81 6.57
N GLY A 532 21.94 16.25 5.66
CA GLY A 532 23.37 16.38 5.93
C GLY A 532 23.63 17.23 7.18
N LYS A 533 22.98 18.39 7.29
CA LYS A 533 23.14 19.27 8.45
C LYS A 533 22.67 18.63 9.77
N LEU A 534 21.63 17.80 9.73
CA LEU A 534 21.14 17.09 10.92
C LEU A 534 22.04 15.91 11.29
N ILE A 535 22.58 15.19 10.31
CA ILE A 535 23.61 14.17 10.50
C ILE A 535 24.85 14.79 11.16
N ASP A 536 25.30 15.97 10.71
CA ASP A 536 26.44 16.68 11.33
C ASP A 536 26.20 17.00 12.81
N VAL A 537 24.97 17.38 13.18
CA VAL A 537 24.59 17.63 14.57
C VAL A 537 24.68 16.35 15.40
N PHE A 538 24.15 15.22 14.91
CA PHE A 538 24.21 13.94 15.62
C PHE A 538 25.64 13.34 15.65
N MET A 539 26.42 13.48 14.58
CA MET A 539 27.82 13.08 14.53
C MET A 539 28.69 13.94 15.47
N GLY A 540 28.38 15.23 15.62
CA GLY A 540 29.10 16.16 16.50
C GLY A 540 28.81 16.04 18.01
N MET A 541 27.85 15.20 18.45
CA MET A 541 27.59 14.99 19.88
C MET A 541 28.75 14.24 20.56
N ARG A 542 29.06 14.59 21.81
CA ARG A 542 30.24 14.08 22.52
C ARG A 542 30.08 12.63 22.99
N ASP A 543 29.05 12.37 23.79
CA ASP A 543 28.76 11.06 24.38
C ASP A 543 27.39 10.51 23.90
N LEU A 544 26.83 9.54 24.63
CA LEU A 544 25.54 8.92 24.29
C LEU A 544 24.36 9.69 24.90
N GLU A 545 24.58 10.37 26.03
CA GLU A 545 23.58 11.13 26.78
C GLU A 545 23.32 12.52 26.16
N ASP A 546 24.36 13.20 25.66
CA ASP A 546 24.21 14.38 24.79
C ASP A 546 23.45 13.99 23.51
N LEU A 547 23.71 12.81 22.94
CA LEU A 547 22.99 12.30 21.78
C LEU A 547 21.52 12.00 22.11
N GLN A 548 21.23 11.30 23.20
CA GLN A 548 19.86 11.04 23.68
C GLN A 548 19.10 12.37 23.86
N SER A 549 19.76 13.38 24.42
CA SER A 549 19.20 14.71 24.64
C SER A 549 18.90 15.46 23.33
N VAL A 550 19.87 15.58 22.42
CA VAL A 550 19.62 16.27 21.15
C VAL A 550 18.57 15.54 20.32
N CYS A 551 18.53 14.21 20.36
CA CYS A 551 17.52 13.41 19.68
C CYS A 551 16.11 13.65 20.22
N SER A 552 15.92 13.70 21.55
CA SER A 552 14.61 14.00 22.14
C SER A 552 14.14 15.44 21.84
N PHE A 553 15.07 16.40 21.76
CA PHE A 553 14.77 17.76 21.32
C PHE A 553 14.37 17.83 19.83
N CYS A 554 15.04 17.04 18.98
CA CYS A 554 14.81 17.01 17.53
C CYS A 554 13.52 16.27 17.16
N GLN A 555 13.21 15.12 17.76
CA GLN A 555 12.02 14.31 17.43
C GLN A 555 10.70 15.10 17.56
N LEU A 556 10.66 16.08 18.47
CA LEU A 556 9.51 16.96 18.72
C LEU A 556 9.37 18.12 17.72
N ARG A 557 10.31 18.29 16.77
CA ARG A 557 10.42 19.47 15.87
C ARG A 557 10.71 19.14 14.41
N ILE A 558 11.55 18.15 14.17
CA ILE A 558 12.02 17.74 12.84
C ILE A 558 11.02 16.75 12.23
N ASN A 559 10.82 16.86 10.91
CA ASN A 559 10.09 15.87 10.11
C ASN A 559 10.47 14.42 10.48
N PRO A 560 9.50 13.55 10.88
CA PRO A 560 9.81 12.22 11.41
C PRO A 560 10.56 11.28 10.44
N TYR A 561 10.28 11.35 9.14
CA TYR A 561 11.03 10.55 8.15
C TYR A 561 12.49 11.03 8.04
N MET A 562 12.73 12.35 8.03
CA MET A 562 14.09 12.90 7.99
C MET A 562 14.84 12.64 9.31
N PHE A 563 14.18 12.78 10.46
CA PHE A 563 14.74 12.48 11.78
C PHE A 563 15.19 11.02 11.87
N ASN A 564 14.31 10.08 11.51
CA ASN A 564 14.61 8.65 11.47
C ASN A 564 15.84 8.37 10.59
N TYR A 565 15.85 8.85 9.34
CA TYR A 565 16.98 8.63 8.43
C TYR A 565 18.31 9.19 8.99
N CYS A 566 18.31 10.43 9.49
CA CYS A 566 19.52 11.07 9.98
C CYS A 566 20.06 10.40 11.24
N LEU A 567 19.16 9.97 12.15
CA LEU A 567 19.55 9.20 13.33
C LEU A 567 20.05 7.81 12.95
N SER A 568 19.43 7.15 11.97
CA SER A 568 19.89 5.85 11.46
C SER A 568 21.31 5.96 10.88
N VAL A 569 21.59 6.97 10.05
CA VAL A 569 22.95 7.23 9.55
C VAL A 569 23.91 7.50 10.73
N ALA A 570 23.53 8.32 11.70
CA ALA A 570 24.40 8.63 12.84
C ALA A 570 24.74 7.40 13.71
N LEU A 571 23.75 6.56 14.05
CA LEU A 571 24.01 5.34 14.84
C LEU A 571 24.85 4.29 14.08
N LEU A 572 24.86 4.31 12.75
CA LEU A 572 25.69 3.40 11.95
C LEU A 572 27.16 3.83 11.85
N HIS A 573 27.47 5.12 12.01
CA HIS A 573 28.82 5.66 11.77
C HIS A 573 29.53 6.16 13.04
N ARG A 574 28.81 6.50 14.13
CA ARG A 574 29.46 6.89 15.40
C ARG A 574 30.19 5.69 16.04
N PRO A 575 31.43 5.85 16.52
CA PRO A 575 32.17 4.74 17.14
C PRO A 575 31.46 4.13 18.37
N TYR A 576 30.87 4.98 19.21
CA TYR A 576 30.23 4.58 20.48
C TYR A 576 28.82 3.98 20.32
N THR A 577 28.32 3.86 19.09
CA THR A 577 26.97 3.33 18.80
C THR A 577 27.03 1.99 18.04
N LYS A 578 28.23 1.47 17.78
CA LYS A 578 28.42 0.13 17.22
C LYS A 578 27.91 -0.92 18.21
N GLY A 579 27.13 -1.88 17.72
CA GLY A 579 26.38 -2.80 18.58
C GLY A 579 25.01 -2.26 19.07
N MET A 580 24.53 -1.11 18.56
CA MET A 580 23.12 -0.74 18.68
C MET A 580 22.32 -1.15 17.44
N ASN A 581 21.09 -1.62 17.67
CA ASN A 581 20.19 -2.04 16.61
C ASN A 581 19.29 -0.89 16.13
N LEU A 582 19.18 -0.74 14.81
CA LEU A 582 18.09 0.02 14.21
C LEU A 582 16.82 -0.85 14.17
N PRO A 583 15.65 -0.33 14.56
CA PRO A 583 14.38 -0.99 14.27
C PRO A 583 14.15 -1.09 12.76
N THR A 584 13.49 -2.16 12.32
CA THR A 584 13.18 -2.35 10.90
C THR A 584 12.21 -1.27 10.42
N LEU A 585 12.44 -0.67 9.25
CA LEU A 585 11.59 0.42 8.74
C LEU A 585 10.12 0.01 8.58
N THR A 586 9.83 -1.28 8.39
CA THR A 586 8.46 -1.83 8.39
C THR A 586 7.76 -1.77 9.74
N GLU A 587 8.47 -1.78 10.86
CA GLU A 587 7.88 -1.58 12.19
C GLU A 587 7.71 -0.09 12.50
N THR A 588 8.59 0.77 12.00
CA THR A 588 8.56 2.23 12.27
C THR A 588 7.61 3.00 11.35
N PHE A 589 7.64 2.72 10.04
CA PHE A 589 6.80 3.36 9.01
C PHE A 589 6.18 2.30 8.08
N PRO A 590 5.32 1.41 8.62
CA PRO A 590 4.64 0.37 7.83
C PRO A 590 3.86 0.92 6.63
N ASP A 591 3.43 2.20 6.67
CA ASP A 591 2.70 2.88 5.60
C ASP A 591 3.45 3.02 4.27
N LYS A 592 4.76 2.79 4.24
CA LYS A 592 5.55 2.69 3.00
C LYS A 592 5.48 1.31 2.33
N PHE A 593 4.95 0.28 3.01
CA PHE A 593 5.13 -1.12 2.61
C PHE A 593 3.84 -1.87 2.27
N MET A 594 2.65 -1.34 2.57
CA MET A 594 1.37 -2.05 2.41
C MET A 594 0.16 -1.13 2.16
N ASP A 595 -0.95 -1.68 1.65
CA ASP A 595 -2.19 -0.96 1.36
C ASP A 595 -2.67 -0.12 2.57
N SER A 596 -2.94 1.16 2.31
CA SER A 596 -3.68 2.10 3.17
C SER A 596 -4.84 1.49 3.98
N LYS A 597 -5.57 0.51 3.41
CA LYS A 597 -6.69 -0.18 4.07
C LYS A 597 -6.27 -1.01 5.30
N VAL A 598 -5.05 -1.55 5.31
CA VAL A 598 -4.52 -2.35 6.42
C VAL A 598 -4.54 -1.54 7.72
N PHE A 599 -4.11 -0.28 7.67
CA PHE A 599 -4.05 0.62 8.82
C PHE A 599 -5.42 0.95 9.41
N ARG A 600 -6.48 0.96 8.59
CA ARG A 600 -7.85 1.14 9.07
C ARG A 600 -8.29 -0.04 9.93
N HIS A 601 -8.13 -1.26 9.42
CA HIS A 601 -8.48 -2.48 10.17
C HIS A 601 -7.54 -2.70 11.37
N ALA A 602 -6.26 -2.38 11.25
CA ALA A 602 -5.29 -2.49 12.33
C ALA A 602 -5.60 -1.52 13.49
N ARG A 603 -6.01 -0.28 13.17
CA ARG A 603 -6.50 0.70 14.17
C ARG A 603 -7.81 0.23 14.81
N GLU A 604 -8.71 -0.38 14.06
CA GLU A 604 -9.96 -0.98 14.58
C GLU A 604 -9.67 -2.13 15.55
N VAL A 605 -8.87 -3.13 15.13
CA VAL A 605 -8.42 -4.25 15.97
C VAL A 605 -7.72 -3.77 17.24
N SER A 606 -6.84 -2.76 17.15
CA SER A 606 -6.11 -2.26 18.32
C SER A 606 -7.01 -1.55 19.35
N ASN A 607 -8.07 -0.86 18.90
CA ASN A 607 -9.00 -0.15 19.79
C ASN A 607 -10.16 -1.01 20.30
N VAL A 608 -10.65 -1.97 19.52
CA VAL A 608 -11.79 -2.83 19.87
C VAL A 608 -11.34 -4.09 20.64
N VAL A 609 -10.24 -4.72 20.24
CA VAL A 609 -9.74 -5.95 20.89
C VAL A 609 -8.70 -5.56 21.94
N THR A 610 -9.19 -5.23 23.13
CA THR A 610 -8.40 -4.81 24.31
C THR A 610 -7.86 -5.98 25.14
N THR A 611 -8.46 -7.17 25.01
CA THR A 611 -8.05 -8.40 25.71
C THR A 611 -8.15 -9.61 24.76
N GLY A 612 -7.37 -10.66 25.03
CA GLY A 612 -7.33 -11.88 24.21
C GLY A 612 -6.44 -11.78 22.96
N PRO A 613 -6.32 -12.86 22.19
CA PRO A 613 -5.46 -12.92 21.01
C PRO A 613 -6.10 -12.16 19.82
N ARG A 614 -5.34 -11.22 19.24
CA ARG A 614 -5.73 -10.49 18.03
C ARG A 614 -5.50 -11.34 16.78
N MET A 615 -6.48 -11.39 15.87
CA MET A 615 -6.32 -12.00 14.55
C MET A 615 -5.45 -11.09 13.64
N PRO A 616 -4.49 -11.64 12.87
CA PRO A 616 -3.68 -10.84 11.95
C PRO A 616 -4.52 -10.20 10.84
N VAL A 617 -4.28 -8.93 10.54
CA VAL A 617 -4.91 -8.22 9.40
C VAL A 617 -4.35 -8.77 8.10
N ILE A 618 -5.19 -9.33 7.23
CA ILE A 618 -4.75 -9.94 5.97
C ILE A 618 -4.42 -8.87 4.94
N ILE A 619 -3.22 -8.92 4.37
CA ILE A 619 -2.81 -8.10 3.23
C ILE A 619 -3.02 -8.92 1.94
N PRO A 620 -3.92 -8.50 1.02
CA PRO A 620 -4.14 -9.20 -0.23
C PRO A 620 -2.96 -9.04 -1.20
N GLN A 621 -2.63 -10.08 -1.97
CA GLN A 621 -1.56 -10.03 -2.99
C GLN A 621 -1.86 -9.01 -4.10
N ASN A 622 -3.09 -9.03 -4.64
CA ASN A 622 -3.54 -8.09 -5.68
C ASN A 622 -4.29 -6.92 -5.03
N TYR A 623 -3.65 -5.75 -4.96
CA TYR A 623 -4.23 -4.50 -4.42
C TYR A 623 -3.88 -3.25 -5.24
N THR A 624 -2.73 -3.24 -5.92
CA THR A 624 -2.30 -2.14 -6.80
C THR A 624 -2.99 -2.19 -8.17
N ALA A 625 -3.06 -3.35 -8.81
CA ALA A 625 -3.91 -3.58 -9.98
C ALA A 625 -4.59 -4.97 -9.95
N SER A 626 -5.48 -5.20 -10.92
CA SER A 626 -6.07 -6.50 -11.24
C SER A 626 -5.29 -7.22 -12.34
N ASP A 627 -5.47 -8.53 -12.50
CA ASP A 627 -4.72 -9.37 -13.46
C ASP A 627 -4.93 -9.01 -14.95
N SER A 628 -5.85 -8.08 -15.23
CA SER A 628 -6.04 -7.38 -16.51
C SER A 628 -4.87 -6.46 -16.87
N GLU A 629 -4.10 -6.00 -15.88
CA GLU A 629 -2.86 -5.23 -16.05
C GLU A 629 -1.68 -6.20 -16.13
N PRO A 630 -0.99 -6.35 -17.29
CA PRO A 630 0.08 -7.34 -17.44
C PRO A 630 1.20 -7.21 -16.41
N GLU A 631 1.53 -5.98 -16.00
CA GLU A 631 2.55 -5.71 -14.98
C GLU A 631 2.14 -6.15 -13.56
N GLN A 632 0.86 -6.45 -13.31
CA GLN A 632 0.41 -7.03 -12.04
C GLN A 632 1.00 -8.42 -11.81
N ARG A 633 1.31 -9.18 -12.87
CA ARG A 633 1.83 -10.55 -12.76
C ARG A 633 3.14 -10.64 -11.97
N VAL A 634 3.97 -9.59 -12.01
CA VAL A 634 5.25 -9.46 -11.29
C VAL A 634 5.17 -8.55 -10.06
N ALA A 635 3.96 -8.19 -9.60
CA ALA A 635 3.77 -7.40 -8.38
C ALA A 635 4.38 -8.08 -7.14
N TYR A 636 4.38 -9.42 -7.08
CA TYR A 636 5.01 -10.19 -6.00
C TYR A 636 6.54 -9.96 -5.87
N PHE A 637 7.19 -9.41 -6.89
CA PHE A 637 8.60 -9.01 -6.86
C PHE A 637 8.73 -7.50 -6.59
N ARG A 638 7.99 -6.67 -7.36
CA ARG A 638 8.01 -5.20 -7.22
C ARG A 638 7.64 -4.73 -5.82
N GLU A 639 6.64 -5.37 -5.23
CA GLU A 639 5.96 -4.92 -4.01
C GLU A 639 6.29 -5.78 -2.79
N ASP A 640 7.19 -6.76 -2.93
CA ASP A 640 7.74 -7.53 -1.82
C ASP A 640 8.39 -6.60 -0.79
N ILE A 641 8.08 -6.85 0.47
CA ILE A 641 8.48 -5.99 1.58
C ILE A 641 9.99 -6.13 1.83
N GLY A 642 10.56 -7.33 1.66
CA GLY A 642 11.99 -7.59 1.84
C GLY A 642 12.85 -6.95 0.74
N ILE A 643 12.40 -6.97 -0.52
CA ILE A 643 13.10 -6.33 -1.65
C ILE A 643 13.13 -4.81 -1.46
N ASN A 644 12.00 -4.20 -1.09
CA ASN A 644 11.94 -2.76 -0.81
C ASN A 644 12.76 -2.37 0.43
N LEU A 645 12.78 -3.22 1.48
CA LEU A 645 13.68 -3.06 2.63
C LEU A 645 15.16 -3.16 2.24
N HIS A 646 15.55 -4.11 1.38
CA HIS A 646 16.93 -4.26 0.92
C HIS A 646 17.42 -2.99 0.23
N HIS A 647 16.65 -2.48 -0.74
CA HIS A 647 16.99 -1.27 -1.50
C HIS A 647 17.08 -0.02 -0.62
N TRP A 648 16.17 0.14 0.36
CA TRP A 648 16.30 1.23 1.34
C TRP A 648 17.55 1.09 2.22
N HIS A 649 17.81 -0.10 2.78
CA HIS A 649 19.00 -0.33 3.60
C HIS A 649 20.30 -0.18 2.80
N TRP A 650 20.31 -0.54 1.52
CA TRP A 650 21.46 -0.33 0.65
C TRP A 650 21.78 1.17 0.51
N HIS A 651 20.79 2.00 0.19
CA HIS A 651 20.96 3.46 0.12
C HIS A 651 21.19 4.14 1.49
N LEU A 652 20.81 3.49 2.61
CA LEU A 652 21.17 3.93 3.97
C LEU A 652 22.66 3.65 4.28
N VAL A 653 23.18 2.49 3.85
CA VAL A 653 24.59 2.10 4.07
C VAL A 653 25.53 2.80 3.08
N TYR A 654 25.11 2.99 1.83
CA TYR A 654 25.87 3.64 0.76
C TYR A 654 25.23 4.96 0.31
N PRO A 655 24.97 5.92 1.23
CA PRO A 655 24.34 7.18 0.89
C PRO A 655 25.24 7.97 -0.05
N PHE A 656 24.65 8.58 -1.07
CA PHE A 656 25.41 9.30 -2.10
C PHE A 656 25.70 10.76 -1.71
N TYR A 657 25.12 11.26 -0.61
CA TYR A 657 25.38 12.58 -0.05
C TYR A 657 25.41 12.54 1.49
N ALA A 658 26.44 13.14 2.07
CA ALA A 658 26.56 13.56 3.46
C ALA A 658 27.60 14.69 3.51
N SER A 659 27.58 15.55 4.54
CA SER A 659 28.55 16.66 4.64
C SER A 659 29.97 16.15 4.89
N ASP A 660 30.12 15.13 5.74
CA ASP A 660 31.37 14.36 5.83
C ASP A 660 31.44 13.36 4.66
N ARG A 661 32.42 13.58 3.78
CA ARG A 661 32.68 12.69 2.64
C ARG A 661 33.10 11.29 3.06
N ALA A 662 33.63 11.07 4.27
CA ALA A 662 33.98 9.73 4.76
C ALA A 662 32.75 8.81 4.93
N ILE A 663 31.56 9.38 5.18
CA ILE A 663 30.31 8.63 5.25
C ILE A 663 29.92 8.08 3.86
N VAL A 664 30.17 8.85 2.78
CA VAL A 664 29.89 8.45 1.40
C VAL A 664 31.00 7.58 0.80
N ASN A 665 32.26 7.86 1.14
CA ASN A 665 33.47 7.29 0.53
C ASN A 665 33.80 5.87 1.05
N LYS A 666 32.85 4.94 0.88
CA LYS A 666 33.04 3.51 1.15
C LYS A 666 33.67 2.80 -0.05
N ASP A 667 34.36 1.69 0.23
CA ASP A 667 35.11 0.90 -0.76
C ASP A 667 34.24 0.47 -1.94
N ARG A 668 34.65 0.85 -3.17
CA ARG A 668 34.03 0.45 -4.44
C ARG A 668 32.50 0.68 -4.54
N ARG A 669 31.98 1.71 -3.85
CA ARG A 669 30.52 1.92 -3.73
C ARG A 669 29.82 2.41 -5.00
N GLY A 670 30.55 2.92 -5.99
CA GLY A 670 30.03 3.20 -7.33
C GLY A 670 29.95 1.94 -8.19
N GLU A 671 30.92 1.04 -8.07
CA GLU A 671 30.83 -0.28 -8.71
C GLU A 671 29.71 -1.12 -8.08
N LEU A 672 29.55 -1.04 -6.76
CA LEU A 672 28.45 -1.67 -6.04
C LEU A 672 27.09 -1.07 -6.41
N PHE A 673 27.03 0.25 -6.67
CA PHE A 673 25.84 0.91 -7.21
C PHE A 673 25.45 0.33 -8.57
N TYR A 674 26.40 0.18 -9.49
CA TYR A 674 26.18 -0.50 -10.77
C TYR A 674 25.69 -1.94 -10.54
N TYR A 675 26.45 -2.73 -9.78
CA TYR A 675 26.24 -4.18 -9.72
C TYR A 675 24.95 -4.58 -9.01
N MET A 676 24.60 -3.92 -7.91
CA MET A 676 23.38 -4.21 -7.16
C MET A 676 22.13 -3.93 -8.04
N HIS A 677 22.12 -2.81 -8.78
CA HIS A 677 21.03 -2.50 -9.71
C HIS A 677 21.02 -3.39 -10.98
N GLN A 678 22.19 -3.72 -11.53
CA GLN A 678 22.32 -4.70 -12.62
C GLN A 678 21.72 -6.06 -12.22
N GLN A 679 22.01 -6.53 -11.00
CA GLN A 679 21.45 -7.77 -10.46
C GLN A 679 19.94 -7.68 -10.18
N ILE A 680 19.43 -6.52 -9.75
CA ILE A 680 17.98 -6.28 -9.68
C ILE A 680 17.33 -6.40 -11.06
N VAL A 681 17.91 -5.80 -12.11
CA VAL A 681 17.38 -5.85 -13.48
C VAL A 681 17.45 -7.27 -14.04
N ALA A 682 18.55 -8.00 -13.80
CA ALA A 682 18.68 -9.42 -14.19
C ALA A 682 17.63 -10.31 -13.51
N ARG A 683 17.47 -10.17 -12.18
CA ARG A 683 16.43 -10.88 -11.39
C ARG A 683 15.03 -10.54 -11.89
N TYR A 684 14.71 -9.26 -12.09
CA TYR A 684 13.41 -8.83 -12.59
C TYR A 684 13.12 -9.35 -14.00
N ASN A 685 14.11 -9.36 -14.92
CA ASN A 685 13.95 -9.94 -16.24
C ASN A 685 13.68 -11.46 -16.20
N ALA A 686 14.35 -12.21 -15.33
CA ALA A 686 14.03 -13.62 -15.12
C ALA A 686 12.58 -13.83 -14.62
N GLU A 687 12.11 -12.97 -13.71
CA GLU A 687 10.73 -13.00 -13.22
C GLU A 687 9.70 -12.61 -14.31
N ARG A 688 10.00 -11.63 -15.17
CA ARG A 688 9.16 -11.27 -16.33
C ARG A 688 8.97 -12.47 -17.26
N MET A 689 10.07 -13.13 -17.63
CA MET A 689 10.03 -14.33 -18.47
C MET A 689 9.29 -15.51 -17.81
N CYS A 690 9.39 -15.67 -16.48
CA CYS A 690 8.60 -16.67 -15.73
C CYS A 690 7.08 -16.40 -15.73
N ASN A 691 6.62 -15.19 -16.10
CA ASN A 691 5.21 -14.79 -16.10
C ASN A 691 4.69 -14.37 -17.49
N ASN A 692 5.34 -14.84 -18.56
CA ASN A 692 5.01 -14.56 -19.96
C ASN A 692 4.95 -13.05 -20.25
N LEU A 693 5.99 -12.32 -19.86
CA LEU A 693 6.26 -10.93 -20.22
C LEU A 693 7.64 -10.85 -20.90
N GLY A 694 7.78 -9.95 -21.89
CA GLY A 694 9.08 -9.62 -22.49
C GLY A 694 10.07 -9.03 -21.48
N ARG A 695 11.37 -8.99 -21.79
CA ARG A 695 12.38 -8.21 -21.03
C ARG A 695 11.91 -6.77 -20.84
N VAL A 696 12.35 -6.13 -19.76
CA VAL A 696 11.97 -4.75 -19.47
C VAL A 696 12.46 -3.79 -20.56
N THR A 697 11.57 -2.96 -21.07
CA THR A 697 11.91 -1.95 -22.08
C THR A 697 12.60 -0.77 -21.41
N ARG A 698 13.82 -0.44 -21.85
CA ARG A 698 14.55 0.74 -21.37
C ARG A 698 13.73 2.05 -21.55
N PHE A 699 14.00 3.06 -20.71
CA PHE A 699 13.46 4.42 -20.85
C PHE A 699 14.56 5.38 -21.33
N ASN A 700 14.97 5.21 -22.60
CA ASN A 700 16.07 5.94 -23.23
C ASN A 700 15.65 7.22 -23.97
N ASN A 701 14.37 7.35 -24.36
CA ASN A 701 13.82 8.59 -24.90
C ASN A 701 12.98 9.29 -23.83
N PHE A 702 13.54 10.35 -23.24
CA PHE A 702 12.94 11.07 -22.12
C PHE A 702 11.72 11.91 -22.52
N ARG A 703 11.42 12.04 -23.82
CA ARG A 703 10.30 12.83 -24.35
C ARG A 703 9.12 11.96 -24.81
N GLU A 704 9.23 10.64 -24.70
CA GLU A 704 8.15 9.69 -25.00
C GLU A 704 7.19 9.50 -23.80
N PRO A 705 5.90 9.17 -24.04
CA PRO A 705 4.98 8.80 -22.97
C PRO A 705 5.38 7.51 -22.27
N ILE A 706 5.39 7.52 -20.93
CA ILE A 706 5.57 6.32 -20.11
C ILE A 706 4.28 5.49 -20.22
N SER A 707 4.38 4.35 -20.90
CA SER A 707 3.26 3.42 -21.14
C SER A 707 2.69 2.82 -19.86
N GLU A 708 3.54 2.57 -18.86
CA GLU A 708 3.15 1.91 -17.61
C GLU A 708 2.55 2.94 -16.64
N GLY A 709 1.24 2.82 -16.38
CA GLY A 709 0.60 3.50 -15.25
C GLY A 709 0.87 2.77 -13.94
N TYR A 710 0.88 3.49 -12.82
CA TYR A 710 1.02 2.87 -11.50
C TYR A 710 0.25 3.61 -10.40
N PHE A 711 -0.49 2.85 -9.58
CA PHE A 711 -1.40 3.35 -8.54
C PHE A 711 -1.09 2.70 -7.18
N PRO A 712 -0.17 3.26 -6.38
CA PRO A 712 0.53 2.54 -5.30
C PRO A 712 -0.34 2.13 -4.10
N LYS A 713 -1.50 2.75 -3.88
CA LYS A 713 -2.41 2.55 -2.71
C LYS A 713 -1.75 2.77 -1.32
N LEU A 714 -0.56 3.34 -1.27
CA LEU A 714 0.10 3.76 -0.04
C LEU A 714 -0.46 5.10 0.44
N ASN A 715 -0.54 5.29 1.75
CA ASN A 715 -1.00 6.54 2.38
C ASN A 715 -0.11 6.89 3.56
N SER A 716 0.65 7.99 3.45
CA SER A 716 1.60 8.39 4.49
C SER A 716 0.88 8.80 5.77
N GLN A 717 1.24 8.17 6.90
CA GLN A 717 0.76 8.60 8.22
C GLN A 717 1.36 9.95 8.61
N VAL A 718 2.60 10.22 8.19
CA VAL A 718 3.31 11.49 8.43
C VAL A 718 2.67 12.64 7.68
N ALA A 719 2.48 12.49 6.37
CA ALA A 719 1.98 13.57 5.53
C ALA A 719 0.45 13.71 5.52
N SER A 720 -0.28 12.72 6.07
CA SER A 720 -1.74 12.59 5.91
C SER A 720 -2.21 12.64 4.45
N ARG A 721 -1.34 12.23 3.51
CA ARG A 721 -1.57 12.25 2.06
C ARG A 721 -1.24 10.91 1.40
N THR A 722 -2.08 10.51 0.45
CA THR A 722 -1.84 9.38 -0.45
C THR A 722 -0.66 9.64 -1.37
N TRP A 723 0.17 8.63 -1.61
CA TRP A 723 1.26 8.71 -2.59
C TRP A 723 0.66 8.88 -4.00
N PRO A 724 0.99 9.95 -4.74
CA PRO A 724 0.36 10.20 -6.04
C PRO A 724 0.63 9.09 -7.06
N PRO A 725 -0.38 8.72 -7.87
CA PRO A 725 -0.21 7.76 -8.95
C PRO A 725 0.43 8.40 -10.18
N ARG A 726 1.00 7.57 -11.06
CA ARG A 726 1.27 7.95 -12.45
C ARG A 726 0.21 7.34 -13.35
N PHE A 727 -0.37 8.15 -14.24
CA PHE A 727 -1.32 7.68 -15.24
C PHE A 727 -0.61 7.09 -16.46
N THR A 728 -1.26 6.13 -17.12
CA THR A 728 -0.83 5.58 -18.42
C THR A 728 -0.64 6.70 -19.44
N GLY A 729 0.54 6.78 -20.07
CA GLY A 729 0.86 7.80 -21.06
C GLY A 729 1.25 9.17 -20.49
N SER A 730 1.60 9.26 -19.20
CA SER A 730 2.26 10.44 -18.63
C SER A 730 3.64 10.68 -19.28
N ILE A 731 3.97 11.93 -19.60
CA ILE A 731 5.25 12.36 -20.18
C ILE A 731 5.96 13.25 -19.14
N ILE A 732 7.27 13.07 -18.92
CA ILE A 732 8.03 13.96 -18.02
C ILE A 732 8.15 15.37 -18.62
N GLN A 733 8.23 16.37 -17.73
CA GLN A 733 8.19 17.79 -18.08
C GLN A 733 9.33 18.52 -17.36
N ASN A 734 9.72 19.70 -17.85
CA ASN A 734 10.70 20.55 -17.17
C ASN A 734 10.19 20.87 -15.75
N LEU A 735 11.10 20.79 -14.77
CA LEU A 735 10.79 20.97 -13.36
C LEU A 735 11.14 22.39 -12.91
N ASP A 736 10.20 23.06 -12.24
CA ASP A 736 10.41 24.37 -11.62
C ASP A 736 9.66 24.40 -10.29
N ARG A 737 10.26 23.81 -9.26
CA ARG A 737 9.69 23.66 -7.90
C ARG A 737 10.59 24.40 -6.90
N PRO A 738 10.39 25.73 -6.71
CA PRO A 738 11.21 26.54 -5.80
C PRO A 738 11.22 26.04 -4.36
N VAL A 739 10.11 25.45 -3.88
CA VAL A 739 9.98 24.88 -2.52
C VAL A 739 10.99 23.76 -2.26
N ASP A 740 11.23 22.91 -3.27
CA ASP A 740 12.15 21.77 -3.26
C ASP A 740 13.59 22.16 -3.66
N GLN A 741 13.79 23.43 -4.04
CA GLN A 741 14.99 23.97 -4.70
C GLN A 741 15.36 23.20 -5.98
N ILE A 742 14.36 22.85 -6.79
CA ILE A 742 14.54 22.16 -8.07
C ILE A 742 14.18 23.12 -9.21
N LYS A 743 15.15 23.37 -10.10
CA LYS A 743 14.91 23.95 -11.43
C LYS A 743 15.80 23.22 -12.42
N SER A 744 15.22 22.43 -13.33
CA SER A 744 15.95 21.58 -14.27
C SER A 744 15.07 21.19 -15.45
N GLU A 745 15.64 21.12 -16.65
CA GLU A 745 14.94 20.78 -17.88
C GLU A 745 15.19 19.32 -18.30
N VAL A 746 14.31 18.75 -19.11
CA VAL A 746 14.56 17.44 -19.75
C VAL A 746 15.85 17.48 -20.61
N SER A 747 16.18 18.67 -21.13
CA SER A 747 17.43 19.05 -21.79
C SER A 747 18.69 18.75 -20.96
N ASP A 748 18.61 18.84 -19.62
CA ASP A 748 19.73 18.57 -18.73
C ASP A 748 20.05 17.07 -18.70
N LEU A 749 19.03 16.21 -18.62
CA LEU A 749 19.19 14.76 -18.68
C LEU A 749 19.83 14.32 -20.01
N GLU A 750 19.39 14.92 -21.12
CA GLU A 750 19.96 14.66 -22.46
C GLU A 750 21.43 15.09 -22.52
N THR A 751 21.75 16.27 -21.99
CA THR A 751 23.12 16.80 -21.94
C THR A 751 24.05 15.96 -21.06
N TRP A 752 23.57 15.51 -19.89
CA TRP A 752 24.36 14.66 -18.98
C TRP A 752 24.57 13.26 -19.57
N ARG A 753 23.53 12.65 -20.15
CA ARG A 753 23.63 11.41 -20.93
C ARG A 753 24.74 11.51 -21.97
N ASP A 754 24.69 12.52 -22.84
CA ASP A 754 25.61 12.64 -23.97
C ASP A 754 27.05 12.86 -23.50
N ARG A 755 27.27 13.63 -22.43
CA ARG A 755 28.59 13.78 -21.78
C ARG A 755 29.11 12.47 -21.18
N ILE A 756 28.26 11.69 -20.51
CA ILE A 756 28.64 10.39 -19.92
C ILE A 756 28.99 9.38 -21.02
N ILE A 757 28.17 9.29 -22.07
CA ILE A 757 28.44 8.41 -23.23
C ILE A 757 29.76 8.84 -23.92
N GLN A 758 29.96 10.13 -24.17
CA GLN A 758 31.21 10.65 -24.75
C GLN A 758 32.44 10.31 -23.90
N ALA A 759 32.34 10.34 -22.56
CA ALA A 759 33.44 9.95 -21.67
C ALA A 759 33.74 8.44 -21.77
N ILE A 760 32.71 7.61 -21.89
CA ILE A 760 32.85 6.17 -22.13
C ILE A 760 33.45 5.91 -23.53
N GLU A 761 33.03 6.62 -24.57
CA GLU A 761 33.57 6.53 -25.93
C GLU A 761 35.07 6.91 -25.97
N ASN A 762 35.47 7.96 -25.26
CA ASN A 762 36.86 8.39 -25.14
C ASN A 762 37.70 7.53 -24.17
N ASN A 763 37.11 6.60 -23.40
CA ASN A 763 37.74 5.92 -22.27
C ASN A 763 38.35 6.89 -21.22
N ALA A 764 37.82 8.10 -21.10
CA ALA A 764 38.34 9.12 -20.18
C ALA A 764 37.28 10.16 -19.80
N ILE A 765 37.31 10.59 -18.53
CA ILE A 765 36.47 11.66 -17.99
C ILE A 765 37.21 13.00 -17.98
N LEU A 766 36.45 14.10 -18.06
CA LEU A 766 36.95 15.47 -17.94
C LEU A 766 36.89 15.94 -16.47
N LEU A 767 38.04 16.27 -15.89
CA LEU A 767 38.16 16.84 -14.55
C LEU A 767 37.87 18.36 -14.55
N PRO A 768 37.52 18.97 -13.40
CA PRO A 768 37.21 20.41 -13.32
C PRO A 768 38.36 21.35 -13.72
N ASN A 769 39.60 20.85 -13.76
CA ASN A 769 40.79 21.58 -14.18
C ASN A 769 41.11 21.43 -15.69
N GLY A 770 40.18 20.89 -16.48
CA GLY A 770 40.34 20.69 -17.93
C GLY A 770 41.21 19.49 -18.32
N ARG A 771 41.82 18.78 -17.37
CA ARG A 771 42.58 17.55 -17.64
C ARG A 771 41.65 16.36 -17.80
N GLN A 772 42.09 15.36 -18.56
CA GLN A 772 41.40 14.07 -18.64
C GLN A 772 41.95 13.07 -17.62
N MET A 773 41.09 12.18 -17.13
CA MET A 773 41.43 11.03 -16.29
C MET A 773 40.90 9.75 -16.96
N PRO A 774 41.72 8.70 -17.15
CA PRO A 774 41.27 7.49 -17.83
C PRO A 774 40.20 6.74 -17.04
N LEU A 775 39.35 6.00 -17.76
CA LEU A 775 38.43 4.99 -17.23
C LEU A 775 39.12 3.62 -17.36
N ASP A 776 39.95 3.28 -16.37
CA ASP A 776 40.79 2.09 -16.39
C ASP A 776 40.04 0.77 -16.06
N GLU A 777 40.75 -0.36 -16.16
CA GLU A 777 40.19 -1.71 -16.02
C GLU A 777 39.75 -2.07 -14.59
N GLU A 778 40.31 -1.42 -13.56
CA GLU A 778 40.06 -1.70 -12.14
C GLU A 778 39.13 -0.67 -11.49
N THR A 779 39.29 0.63 -11.80
CA THR A 779 38.52 1.71 -11.14
C THR A 779 37.49 2.40 -12.03
N GLY A 780 37.55 2.23 -13.35
CA GLY A 780 36.70 2.95 -14.31
C GLY A 780 35.19 2.79 -14.07
N ILE A 781 34.75 1.59 -13.68
CA ILE A 781 33.34 1.33 -13.35
C ILE A 781 32.91 1.98 -12.02
N ASP A 782 33.79 2.10 -11.03
CA ASP A 782 33.48 2.77 -9.76
C ASP A 782 33.38 4.30 -9.95
N VAL A 783 34.30 4.85 -10.73
CA VAL A 783 34.29 6.24 -11.16
C VAL A 783 32.98 6.56 -11.92
N LEU A 784 32.59 5.72 -12.88
CA LEU A 784 31.33 5.88 -13.61
C LEU A 784 30.11 5.74 -12.70
N GLY A 785 30.10 4.81 -11.75
CA GLY A 785 28.98 4.64 -10.81
C GLY A 785 28.73 5.90 -9.98
N ASN A 786 29.80 6.50 -9.47
CA ASN A 786 29.72 7.75 -8.71
C ASN A 786 29.35 8.97 -9.59
N ILE A 787 29.71 8.96 -10.88
CA ILE A 787 29.29 9.97 -11.86
C ILE A 787 27.79 9.83 -12.20
N MET A 788 27.33 8.62 -12.47
CA MET A 788 25.98 8.32 -12.95
C MET A 788 24.90 8.61 -11.90
N GLU A 789 25.13 8.21 -10.65
CA GLU A 789 24.10 8.21 -9.60
C GLU A 789 23.43 9.59 -9.41
N SER A 790 24.10 10.72 -9.16
CA SER A 790 25.52 10.92 -8.84
C SER A 790 25.74 11.01 -7.31
N SER A 791 26.99 10.81 -6.88
CA SER A 791 27.41 10.98 -5.49
C SER A 791 28.32 12.19 -5.29
N ILE A 792 28.48 12.65 -4.04
CA ILE A 792 29.42 13.73 -3.65
C ILE A 792 30.91 13.34 -3.81
N ILE A 793 31.19 12.12 -4.29
CA ILE A 793 32.53 11.69 -4.69
C ILE A 793 32.71 11.57 -6.21
N SER A 794 31.70 11.98 -7.01
CA SER A 794 31.82 12.21 -8.46
C SER A 794 32.97 13.18 -8.77
N PRO A 795 33.94 12.83 -9.63
CA PRO A 795 35.10 13.70 -9.91
C PRO A 795 34.76 15.04 -10.58
N ASN A 796 33.61 15.14 -11.26
CA ASN A 796 33.15 16.38 -11.90
C ASN A 796 31.62 16.46 -12.01
N GLN A 797 30.94 16.54 -10.86
CA GLN A 797 29.48 16.68 -10.79
C GLN A 797 28.95 17.91 -11.56
N SER A 798 29.74 18.98 -11.69
CA SER A 798 29.34 20.17 -12.45
C SER A 798 29.21 19.94 -13.96
N TYR A 799 29.98 18.99 -14.52
CA TYR A 799 29.97 18.67 -15.94
C TYR A 799 29.04 17.49 -16.24
N TYR A 800 29.11 16.42 -15.45
CA TYR A 800 28.31 15.20 -15.67
C TYR A 800 26.94 15.20 -14.99
N GLY A 801 26.66 16.18 -14.12
CA GLY A 801 25.35 16.34 -13.49
C GLY A 801 25.02 15.28 -12.45
N ASN A 802 23.74 14.90 -12.40
CA ASN A 802 23.16 14.03 -11.38
C ASN A 802 22.10 13.08 -12.01
N MET A 803 22.48 12.41 -13.09
CA MET A 803 21.56 11.79 -14.07
C MET A 803 20.54 10.82 -13.46
N HIS A 804 20.98 9.72 -12.84
CA HIS A 804 20.08 8.70 -12.30
C HIS A 804 19.08 9.26 -11.27
N ASN A 805 19.59 10.02 -10.30
CA ASN A 805 18.82 10.65 -9.23
C ASN A 805 17.80 11.66 -9.79
N MET A 806 18.19 12.47 -10.78
CA MET A 806 17.24 13.40 -11.41
C MET A 806 16.17 12.66 -12.21
N GLY A 807 16.47 11.53 -12.86
CA GLY A 807 15.45 10.69 -13.48
C GLY A 807 14.36 10.24 -12.49
N HIS A 808 14.74 9.84 -11.27
CA HIS A 808 13.80 9.58 -10.19
C HIS A 808 12.93 10.81 -9.83
N VAL A 809 13.51 12.02 -9.81
CA VAL A 809 12.77 13.27 -9.57
C VAL A 809 11.79 13.58 -10.72
N PHE A 810 12.25 13.59 -11.96
CA PHE A 810 11.43 13.87 -13.15
C PHE A 810 10.24 12.90 -13.27
N ILE A 811 10.47 11.60 -13.03
CA ILE A 811 9.42 10.58 -13.08
C ILE A 811 8.45 10.71 -11.90
N SER A 812 8.93 11.05 -10.70
CA SER A 812 8.06 11.14 -9.50
C SER A 812 7.20 12.40 -9.43
N TYR A 813 7.64 13.52 -10.03
CA TYR A 813 6.87 14.76 -10.17
C TYR A 813 6.14 14.92 -11.51
N VAL A 814 6.04 13.85 -12.33
CA VAL A 814 5.37 13.87 -13.65
C VAL A 814 3.91 14.39 -13.64
N HIS A 815 3.26 14.38 -12.47
CA HIS A 815 1.88 14.83 -12.25
C HIS A 815 1.77 16.28 -11.74
N ASP A 816 2.85 16.88 -11.23
CA ASP A 816 2.90 18.23 -10.65
C ASP A 816 4.33 18.82 -10.79
N PRO A 817 4.82 19.05 -12.02
CA PRO A 817 6.23 19.36 -12.28
C PRO A 817 6.68 20.74 -11.80
N ASP A 818 5.74 21.66 -11.52
CA ASP A 818 5.99 23.05 -11.13
C ASP A 818 5.30 23.46 -9.81
N HIS A 819 4.88 22.47 -9.01
CA HIS A 819 4.22 22.66 -7.70
C HIS A 819 2.87 23.39 -7.75
N ARG A 820 2.28 23.65 -8.92
CA ARG A 820 1.01 24.39 -9.05
C ARG A 820 -0.17 23.72 -8.32
N ASN A 821 -0.14 22.39 -8.17
CA ASN A 821 -1.18 21.62 -7.50
C ASN A 821 -0.87 21.37 -6.01
N LEU A 822 0.27 21.87 -5.51
CA LEU A 822 0.77 21.64 -4.16
C LEU A 822 0.91 20.15 -3.81
N GLU A 823 1.34 19.31 -4.76
CA GLU A 823 1.49 17.87 -4.55
C GLU A 823 2.92 17.41 -4.23
N GLN A 824 2.96 16.24 -3.59
CA GLN A 824 4.18 15.53 -3.17
C GLN A 824 4.69 14.58 -4.29
N PHE A 825 5.92 14.08 -4.17
CA PHE A 825 6.43 13.12 -5.15
C PHE A 825 5.70 11.77 -5.10
N GLY A 826 5.52 11.13 -6.26
CA GLY A 826 5.09 9.72 -6.36
C GLY A 826 6.17 8.75 -5.87
N VAL A 827 5.87 7.45 -5.78
CA VAL A 827 6.75 6.43 -5.16
C VAL A 827 8.18 6.35 -5.73
N MET A 828 8.39 6.71 -7.01
CA MET A 828 9.74 6.83 -7.58
C MET A 828 10.64 7.84 -6.84
N GLY A 829 10.05 8.76 -6.06
CA GLY A 829 10.75 9.74 -5.25
C GLY A 829 11.25 9.25 -3.89
N ASP A 830 11.08 7.98 -3.51
CA ASP A 830 11.61 7.44 -2.24
C ASP A 830 12.18 6.03 -2.44
N SER A 831 13.43 5.80 -2.01
CA SER A 831 14.09 4.48 -2.12
C SER A 831 13.35 3.36 -1.36
N ALA A 832 12.57 3.67 -0.32
CA ALA A 832 11.72 2.67 0.35
C ALA A 832 10.50 2.22 -0.48
N THR A 833 10.18 2.90 -1.59
CA THR A 833 8.97 2.62 -2.39
C THR A 833 9.20 2.57 -3.91
N ALA A 834 10.33 3.06 -4.43
CA ALA A 834 10.56 3.19 -5.86
C ALA A 834 10.48 1.86 -6.63
N MET A 835 11.02 0.76 -6.07
CA MET A 835 10.97 -0.57 -6.68
C MET A 835 9.54 -1.11 -6.89
N ARG A 836 8.54 -0.54 -6.22
CA ARG A 836 7.13 -0.89 -6.43
C ARG A 836 6.65 -0.53 -7.83
N ASP A 837 7.24 0.48 -8.45
CA ASP A 837 6.79 1.04 -9.73
C ASP A 837 7.43 0.31 -10.93
N PRO A 838 6.66 -0.18 -11.92
CA PRO A 838 7.23 -0.77 -13.14
C PRO A 838 8.26 0.10 -13.87
N VAL A 839 8.14 1.44 -13.78
CA VAL A 839 9.08 2.35 -14.46
C VAL A 839 10.47 2.39 -13.80
N PHE A 840 10.60 1.99 -12.53
CA PHE A 840 11.89 1.85 -11.84
C PHE A 840 12.83 0.99 -12.67
N TYR A 841 12.34 -0.18 -13.10
CA TYR A 841 13.10 -1.14 -13.88
C TYR A 841 13.37 -0.65 -15.31
N ARG A 842 12.48 0.16 -15.89
CA ARG A 842 12.72 0.81 -17.19
C ARG A 842 13.84 1.85 -17.13
N TRP A 843 13.91 2.60 -16.02
CA TRP A 843 14.98 3.56 -15.76
C TRP A 843 16.29 2.85 -15.45
N HIS A 844 16.29 1.87 -14.54
CA HIS A 844 17.48 1.13 -14.15
C HIS A 844 18.05 0.25 -15.26
N ALA A 845 17.23 -0.34 -16.13
CA ALA A 845 17.72 -1.03 -17.33
C ALA A 845 18.38 -0.07 -18.33
N TYR A 846 17.96 1.20 -18.39
CA TYR A 846 18.62 2.21 -19.21
C TYR A 846 19.94 2.70 -18.59
N VAL A 847 20.00 2.82 -17.26
CA VAL A 847 21.22 3.12 -16.52
C VAL A 847 22.24 1.97 -16.64
N ASP A 848 21.80 0.71 -16.53
CA ASP A 848 22.63 -0.47 -16.78
C ASP A 848 23.16 -0.49 -18.22
N ASP A 849 22.33 -0.25 -19.24
CA ASP A 849 22.76 -0.14 -20.64
C ASP A 849 23.98 0.80 -20.82
N ILE A 850 23.99 1.95 -20.14
CA ILE A 850 25.13 2.88 -20.19
C ILE A 850 26.37 2.31 -19.48
N PHE A 851 26.21 1.60 -18.36
CA PHE A 851 27.33 0.87 -17.74
C PHE A 851 27.84 -0.28 -18.62
N GLN A 852 26.95 -0.98 -19.33
CA GLN A 852 27.32 -2.02 -20.30
C GLN A 852 28.12 -1.42 -21.47
N LEU A 853 27.88 -0.18 -21.90
CA LEU A 853 28.75 0.48 -22.91
C LEU A 853 30.21 0.54 -22.46
N HIS A 854 30.49 0.79 -21.18
CA HIS A 854 31.86 0.75 -20.64
C HIS A 854 32.37 -0.69 -20.49
N LYS A 855 31.58 -1.58 -19.88
CA LYS A 855 31.96 -3.00 -19.71
C LYS A 855 32.27 -3.70 -21.03
N ASN A 856 31.56 -3.36 -22.10
CA ASN A 856 31.77 -3.90 -23.45
C ASN A 856 33.06 -3.41 -24.13
N LYS A 857 33.68 -2.33 -23.62
CA LYS A 857 34.99 -1.82 -24.10
C LYS A 857 36.17 -2.34 -23.27
N LEU A 858 35.93 -2.98 -22.12
CA LEU A 858 36.97 -3.64 -21.35
C LEU A 858 37.46 -4.90 -22.10
N PRO A 859 38.75 -5.25 -21.97
CA PRO A 859 39.25 -6.50 -22.54
C PRO A 859 38.54 -7.70 -21.91
N ALA A 860 38.12 -8.64 -22.75
CA ALA A 860 37.65 -9.96 -22.32
C ALA A 860 38.71 -10.65 -21.45
N TYR A 861 38.27 -11.36 -20.42
CA TYR A 861 39.16 -12.00 -19.46
C TYR A 861 39.98 -13.13 -20.11
N GLY A 862 41.29 -12.90 -20.25
CA GLY A 862 42.23 -13.92 -20.68
C GLY A 862 42.24 -15.14 -19.75
N ASN A 863 42.63 -16.30 -20.28
CA ASN A 863 42.73 -17.56 -19.53
C ASN A 863 43.52 -17.41 -18.22
N ASN A 864 44.56 -16.59 -18.18
CA ASN A 864 45.33 -16.29 -16.96
C ASN A 864 44.51 -15.62 -15.82
N LYS A 865 43.40 -14.94 -16.15
CA LYS A 865 42.45 -14.39 -15.16
C LYS A 865 41.28 -15.35 -14.87
N LEU A 866 40.96 -16.31 -15.74
CA LEU A 866 39.80 -17.20 -15.59
C LEU A 866 40.13 -18.62 -15.08
N GLU A 867 41.24 -19.20 -15.53
CA GLU A 867 41.65 -20.56 -15.17
C GLU A 867 42.10 -20.66 -13.71
N PHE A 868 42.02 -21.86 -13.16
CA PHE A 868 42.72 -22.23 -11.94
C PHE A 868 43.54 -23.52 -12.22
N PRO A 869 44.80 -23.39 -12.67
CA PRO A 869 45.60 -24.51 -13.12
C PRO A 869 45.71 -25.64 -12.09
N GLY A 870 45.39 -26.86 -12.52
CA GLY A 870 45.38 -28.06 -11.67
C GLY A 870 44.11 -28.24 -10.81
N ILE A 871 43.11 -27.35 -10.92
CA ILE A 871 41.79 -27.52 -10.33
C ILE A 871 40.78 -27.78 -11.46
N ARG A 872 40.04 -28.90 -11.37
CA ARG A 872 38.99 -29.26 -12.33
C ARG A 872 37.65 -29.45 -11.63
N VAL A 873 36.61 -28.73 -12.03
CA VAL A 873 35.23 -29.01 -11.61
C VAL A 873 34.70 -30.13 -12.48
N ALA A 874 34.32 -31.26 -11.86
CA ALA A 874 33.81 -32.43 -12.55
C ALA A 874 32.29 -32.36 -12.76
N SER A 875 31.56 -31.79 -11.80
CA SER A 875 30.13 -31.51 -11.91
C SER A 875 29.66 -30.50 -10.87
N ILE A 876 28.56 -29.82 -11.17
CA ILE A 876 27.66 -29.21 -10.18
C ILE A 876 26.30 -29.89 -10.27
N ALA A 877 25.66 -30.08 -9.12
CA ALA A 877 24.27 -30.49 -8.98
C ALA A 877 23.58 -29.68 -7.85
N VAL A 878 22.26 -29.72 -7.83
CA VAL A 878 21.46 -29.27 -6.68
C VAL A 878 20.64 -30.44 -6.15
N GLU A 879 20.57 -30.57 -4.83
CA GLU A 879 19.84 -31.63 -4.13
C GLU A 879 18.94 -31.03 -3.04
N GLY A 880 17.68 -31.44 -3.04
CA GLY A 880 16.65 -30.95 -2.13
C GLY A 880 15.36 -31.76 -2.24
N LYS A 881 14.32 -31.38 -1.49
CA LYS A 881 13.04 -32.11 -1.40
C LYS A 881 12.32 -32.26 -2.75
N ALA A 882 12.56 -31.33 -3.68
CA ALA A 882 12.04 -31.33 -5.04
C ALA A 882 12.70 -32.34 -5.99
N GLY A 883 13.76 -33.04 -5.53
CA GLY A 883 14.59 -33.92 -6.35
C GLY A 883 15.86 -33.24 -6.87
N ARG A 884 16.69 -34.02 -7.58
CA ARG A 884 17.98 -33.53 -8.11
C ARG A 884 17.76 -32.53 -9.26
N ASN A 885 18.59 -31.49 -9.30
CA ASN A 885 18.57 -30.40 -10.29
C ASN A 885 17.19 -29.72 -10.46
N THR A 886 16.34 -29.80 -9.45
CA THR A 886 15.00 -29.21 -9.45
C THR A 886 14.85 -28.30 -8.25
N PHE A 887 14.48 -27.05 -8.48
CA PHE A 887 14.09 -26.12 -7.43
C PHE A 887 12.57 -26.09 -7.32
N ALA A 888 12.04 -26.08 -6.09
CA ALA A 888 10.61 -25.88 -5.84
C ALA A 888 10.37 -24.51 -5.21
N THR A 889 9.40 -23.78 -5.78
CA THR A 889 8.93 -22.48 -5.33
C THR A 889 7.44 -22.54 -5.03
N HIS A 890 6.96 -21.71 -4.11
CA HIS A 890 5.58 -21.68 -3.63
C HIS A 890 5.25 -20.32 -2.99
N TRP A 891 4.02 -20.13 -2.54
CA TRP A 891 3.67 -18.97 -1.71
C TRP A 891 3.85 -19.30 -0.23
N GLU A 892 4.46 -18.40 0.54
CA GLU A 892 4.49 -18.45 2.01
C GLU A 892 3.73 -17.25 2.58
N GLN A 893 2.94 -17.51 3.63
CA GLN A 893 2.29 -16.49 4.44
C GLN A 893 3.02 -16.28 5.75
N SER A 894 3.45 -15.05 5.97
CA SER A 894 4.21 -14.63 7.15
C SER A 894 3.59 -13.39 7.79
N THR A 895 3.95 -13.14 9.05
CA THR A 895 3.45 -11.99 9.82
C THR A 895 4.54 -10.98 10.14
N VAL A 896 4.14 -9.70 10.19
CA VAL A 896 4.90 -8.56 10.72
C VAL A 896 4.04 -7.85 11.76
N ASP A 897 4.65 -7.24 12.78
CA ASP A 897 3.92 -6.44 13.78
C ASP A 897 3.88 -4.96 13.38
N LEU A 898 2.70 -4.35 13.43
CA LEU A 898 2.49 -2.94 13.11
C LEU A 898 2.43 -2.05 14.36
N GLY A 899 2.44 -2.63 15.58
CA GLY A 899 2.16 -1.92 16.83
C GLY A 899 3.12 -0.77 17.18
N ARG A 900 4.35 -0.77 16.63
CA ARG A 900 5.35 0.30 16.85
C ARG A 900 5.20 1.50 15.89
N GLY A 901 4.48 1.33 14.78
CA GLY A 901 4.27 2.32 13.72
C GLY A 901 2.79 2.61 13.47
N LEU A 902 1.93 2.38 14.48
CA LEU A 902 0.51 2.71 14.48
C LEU A 902 0.25 3.85 15.46
N ASP A 903 0.47 5.08 15.00
CA ASP A 903 0.41 6.25 15.87
C ASP A 903 -0.97 6.48 16.48
N PHE A 904 -0.99 6.82 17.76
CA PHE A 904 -2.20 7.07 18.55
C PHE A 904 -3.17 5.86 18.63
N THR A 905 -2.66 4.63 18.70
CA THR A 905 -3.45 3.45 19.11
C THR A 905 -3.09 2.97 20.52
N PRO A 906 -3.91 2.11 21.16
CA PRO A 906 -3.49 1.32 22.30
C PRO A 906 -2.22 0.49 22.00
N ARG A 907 -1.50 0.13 23.07
CA ARG A 907 -0.29 -0.72 23.01
C ARG A 907 -0.63 -2.20 22.81
N GLY A 908 0.41 -3.00 22.60
CA GLY A 908 0.33 -4.44 22.35
C GLY A 908 0.22 -4.77 20.86
N SER A 909 0.70 -5.96 20.50
CA SER A 909 0.86 -6.47 19.14
C SER A 909 -0.34 -6.20 18.22
N VAL A 910 -0.07 -5.78 16.99
CA VAL A 910 -1.05 -5.63 15.90
C VAL A 910 -0.48 -6.26 14.64
N LEU A 911 -0.56 -7.58 14.56
CA LEU A 911 -0.01 -8.34 13.44
C LEU A 911 -0.75 -8.05 12.13
N ALA A 912 0.01 -7.93 11.03
CA ALA A 912 -0.50 -8.08 9.68
C ALA A 912 0.12 -9.33 9.02
N ARG A 913 -0.68 -10.05 8.22
CA ARG A 913 -0.27 -11.26 7.50
C ARG A 913 -0.22 -10.98 6.01
N PHE A 914 0.97 -11.06 5.43
CA PHE A 914 1.21 -10.89 3.99
C PHE A 914 1.60 -12.23 3.35
N THR A 915 1.48 -12.32 2.03
CA THR A 915 1.89 -13.50 1.26
C THR A 915 3.01 -13.12 0.30
N HIS A 916 4.14 -13.84 0.35
CA HIS A 916 5.32 -13.61 -0.47
C HIS A 916 5.75 -14.90 -1.20
N LEU A 917 6.63 -14.78 -2.20
CA LEU A 917 7.29 -15.94 -2.80
C LEU A 917 8.17 -16.63 -1.75
N GLN A 918 8.33 -17.95 -1.86
CA GLN A 918 9.25 -18.74 -1.05
C GLN A 918 9.80 -19.91 -1.88
N HIS A 919 11.02 -20.36 -1.58
CA HIS A 919 11.56 -21.61 -2.13
C HIS A 919 11.71 -22.68 -1.05
N GLU A 920 11.80 -23.94 -1.46
CA GLU A 920 12.22 -25.00 -0.55
C GLU A 920 13.75 -24.95 -0.36
N GLU A 921 14.23 -25.24 0.84
CA GLU A 921 15.66 -25.32 1.13
C GLU A 921 16.33 -26.46 0.33
N PHE A 922 17.51 -26.16 -0.21
CA PHE A 922 18.32 -27.06 -1.03
C PHE A 922 19.81 -26.90 -0.75
N ASN A 923 20.61 -27.84 -1.24
CA ASN A 923 22.07 -27.80 -1.21
C ASN A 923 22.65 -27.80 -2.63
N TYR A 924 23.72 -27.04 -2.86
CA TYR A 924 24.63 -27.28 -3.98
C TYR A 924 25.57 -28.44 -3.62
N VAL A 925 25.84 -29.31 -4.59
CA VAL A 925 26.85 -30.36 -4.50
C VAL A 925 27.80 -30.21 -5.68
N ILE A 926 29.06 -29.88 -5.40
CA ILE A 926 30.07 -29.56 -6.42
C ILE A 926 31.25 -30.52 -6.26
N GLN A 927 31.58 -31.25 -7.33
CA GLN A 927 32.70 -32.18 -7.36
C GLN A 927 33.92 -31.48 -7.97
N VAL A 928 35.01 -31.38 -7.19
CA VAL A 928 36.22 -30.62 -7.56
C VAL A 928 37.46 -31.48 -7.38
N ASN A 929 38.12 -31.85 -8.48
CA ASN A 929 39.37 -32.60 -8.46
C ASN A 929 40.58 -31.65 -8.47
N ASN A 930 41.45 -31.78 -7.47
CA ASN A 930 42.69 -31.03 -7.35
C ASN A 930 43.88 -31.95 -7.69
N ILE A 931 44.46 -31.77 -8.87
CA ILE A 931 45.59 -32.56 -9.38
C ILE A 931 46.96 -31.93 -9.08
N THR A 932 47.03 -30.84 -8.31
CA THR A 932 48.31 -30.15 -7.98
C THR A 932 49.20 -30.92 -6.99
N GLY A 933 48.68 -31.97 -6.34
CA GLY A 933 49.36 -32.70 -5.28
C GLY A 933 49.51 -31.92 -3.96
N ARG A 934 48.95 -30.71 -3.84
CA ARG A 934 49.02 -29.86 -2.64
C ARG A 934 47.64 -29.34 -2.25
N ASN A 935 47.47 -28.91 -1.00
CA ASN A 935 46.26 -28.18 -0.59
C ASN A 935 46.19 -26.85 -1.35
N ALA A 936 45.02 -26.52 -1.89
CA ALA A 936 44.73 -25.25 -2.54
C ALA A 936 43.53 -24.55 -1.86
N MET A 937 43.41 -23.23 -2.04
CA MET A 937 42.23 -22.46 -1.66
C MET A 937 41.56 -21.95 -2.93
N GLY A 938 40.24 -22.13 -3.04
CA GLY A 938 39.45 -21.64 -4.18
C GLY A 938 38.25 -20.82 -3.72
N THR A 939 37.88 -19.82 -4.50
CA THR A 939 36.61 -19.10 -4.36
C THR A 939 35.59 -19.79 -5.25
N VAL A 940 34.57 -20.39 -4.66
CA VAL A 940 33.40 -20.89 -5.38
C VAL A 940 32.48 -19.71 -5.69
N ARG A 941 32.05 -19.59 -6.95
CA ARG A 941 31.12 -18.56 -7.44
C ARG A 941 29.97 -19.25 -8.16
N ILE A 942 28.73 -19.03 -7.72
CA ILE A 942 27.55 -19.73 -8.24
C ILE A 942 26.58 -18.72 -8.85
N PHE A 943 26.19 -18.96 -10.10
CA PHE A 943 25.25 -18.12 -10.86
C PHE A 943 24.14 -18.97 -11.49
N MET A 944 23.00 -18.36 -11.81
CA MET A 944 22.03 -18.93 -12.75
C MET A 944 21.54 -17.93 -13.79
N ALA A 945 21.15 -18.44 -14.96
CA ALA A 945 20.46 -17.67 -15.98
C ALA A 945 19.34 -18.51 -16.63
N PRO A 946 18.30 -17.86 -17.20
CA PRO A 946 17.44 -18.48 -18.20
C PRO A 946 18.24 -19.11 -19.34
N THR A 947 17.70 -20.17 -19.95
CA THR A 947 18.32 -20.82 -21.13
C THR A 947 17.78 -20.30 -22.46
N VAL A 948 16.59 -19.69 -22.44
CA VAL A 948 15.86 -19.21 -23.62
C VAL A 948 15.36 -17.78 -23.43
N ASP A 949 15.17 -17.10 -24.55
CA ASP A 949 14.55 -15.78 -24.64
C ASP A 949 13.03 -15.85 -24.50
N GLU A 950 12.37 -14.71 -24.65
CA GLU A 950 10.93 -14.56 -24.45
C GLU A 950 10.09 -15.17 -25.58
N ASN A 951 10.74 -15.60 -26.67
CA ASN A 951 10.17 -16.34 -27.79
C ASN A 951 10.45 -17.86 -27.70
N GLY A 952 11.24 -18.31 -26.73
CA GLY A 952 11.69 -19.70 -26.58
C GLY A 952 12.98 -20.05 -27.36
N THR A 953 13.67 -19.06 -27.93
CA THR A 953 14.93 -19.21 -28.66
C THR A 953 16.10 -19.31 -27.68
N PRO A 954 17.10 -20.18 -27.87
CA PRO A 954 18.29 -20.23 -27.02
C PRO A 954 19.01 -18.87 -26.96
N LEU A 955 19.36 -18.41 -25.74
CA LEU A 955 20.04 -17.12 -25.56
C LEU A 955 21.50 -17.18 -26.02
N PRO A 956 21.99 -16.20 -26.81
CA PRO A 956 23.41 -16.06 -27.11
C PRO A 956 24.18 -15.59 -25.87
N PHE A 957 25.47 -15.95 -25.77
CA PHE A 957 26.28 -15.70 -24.57
C PHE A 957 26.26 -14.24 -24.08
N ASP A 958 26.37 -13.26 -24.99
CA ASP A 958 26.42 -11.86 -24.60
C ASP A 958 25.10 -11.36 -23.99
N ASP A 959 23.94 -11.93 -24.33
CA ASP A 959 22.67 -11.65 -23.63
C ASP A 959 22.52 -12.50 -22.37
N GLN A 960 22.91 -13.77 -22.43
CA GLN A 960 22.79 -14.67 -21.28
C GLN A 960 23.66 -14.22 -20.09
N ARG A 961 24.86 -13.68 -20.33
CA ARG A 961 25.75 -13.16 -19.26
C ARG A 961 25.11 -11.98 -18.50
N LYS A 962 24.33 -11.12 -19.19
CA LYS A 962 23.61 -9.99 -18.57
C LYS A 962 22.45 -10.49 -17.70
N LEU A 963 22.00 -11.72 -17.90
CA LEU A 963 20.96 -12.41 -17.14
C LEU A 963 21.53 -13.40 -16.09
N MET A 964 22.86 -13.42 -15.87
CA MET A 964 23.48 -14.22 -14.82
C MET A 964 23.27 -13.58 -13.45
N ILE A 965 22.42 -14.23 -12.65
CA ILE A 965 22.07 -13.86 -11.29
C ILE A 965 23.03 -14.58 -10.33
N GLU A 966 23.78 -13.82 -9.53
CA GLU A 966 24.64 -14.36 -8.46
C GLU A 966 23.76 -14.98 -7.37
N LEU A 967 24.08 -16.22 -7.00
CA LEU A 967 23.36 -16.99 -5.98
C LEU A 967 24.20 -17.18 -4.72
N ASP A 968 25.52 -17.35 -4.85
CA ASP A 968 26.44 -17.52 -3.73
C ASP A 968 27.90 -17.35 -4.15
N LYS A 969 28.74 -16.90 -3.21
CA LYS A 969 30.18 -16.68 -3.38
C LYS A 969 30.90 -16.93 -2.06
N PHE A 970 31.78 -17.94 -2.01
CA PHE A 970 32.45 -18.36 -0.77
C PHE A 970 33.80 -19.02 -1.01
N SER A 971 34.73 -18.89 -0.06
CA SER A 971 36.03 -19.57 -0.10
C SER A 971 35.96 -21.00 0.45
N THR A 972 36.62 -21.96 -0.20
CA THR A 972 36.75 -23.35 0.27
C THR A 972 38.19 -23.85 0.17
N ALA A 973 38.57 -24.75 1.08
CA ALA A 973 39.81 -25.50 1.00
C ALA A 973 39.63 -26.74 0.11
N LEU A 974 40.62 -27.02 -0.74
CA LEU A 974 40.64 -28.12 -1.70
C LEU A 974 41.86 -29.00 -1.42
N ARG A 975 41.64 -30.20 -0.88
CA ARG A 975 42.67 -31.21 -0.64
C ARG A 975 43.11 -31.85 -1.97
N PRO A 976 44.31 -32.45 -2.08
CA PRO A 976 44.68 -33.25 -3.26
C PRO A 976 43.66 -34.34 -3.57
N GLY A 977 43.40 -34.58 -4.86
CA GLY A 977 42.39 -35.53 -5.34
C GLY A 977 40.97 -34.94 -5.36
N MET A 978 39.97 -35.82 -5.29
CA MET A 978 38.57 -35.45 -5.41
C MET A 978 38.01 -34.85 -4.12
N ASN A 979 37.41 -33.67 -4.21
CA ASN A 979 36.69 -33.00 -3.14
C ASN A 979 35.20 -32.96 -3.49
N MET A 980 34.33 -33.18 -2.50
CA MET A 980 32.90 -32.94 -2.60
C MET A 980 32.54 -31.73 -1.74
N VAL A 981 32.28 -30.60 -2.38
CA VAL A 981 31.93 -29.34 -1.72
C VAL A 981 30.41 -29.24 -1.68
N THR A 982 29.84 -29.38 -0.49
CA THR A 982 28.41 -29.22 -0.23
C THR A 982 28.15 -27.87 0.43
N ARG A 983 27.16 -27.12 -0.06
CA ARG A 983 26.85 -25.76 0.41
C ARG A 983 25.33 -25.58 0.50
N ARG A 984 24.83 -25.11 1.66
CA ARG A 984 23.39 -24.92 1.89
C ARG A 984 22.93 -23.61 1.26
N SER A 985 21.72 -23.59 0.71
CA SER A 985 21.05 -22.36 0.27
C SER A 985 21.03 -21.29 1.36
N LEU A 986 20.68 -21.66 2.60
CA LEU A 986 20.65 -20.80 3.79
C LEU A 986 21.95 -20.03 4.07
N ASP A 987 23.10 -20.51 3.60
CA ASP A 987 24.40 -19.88 3.85
C ASP A 987 24.78 -18.83 2.79
N SER A 988 23.91 -18.56 1.81
CA SER A 988 24.18 -17.71 0.65
C SER A 988 24.69 -16.32 1.03
N SER A 989 25.88 -15.96 0.52
CA SER A 989 26.49 -14.65 0.69
C SER A 989 25.83 -13.53 -0.13
N VAL A 990 24.67 -13.78 -0.74
CA VAL A 990 23.80 -12.79 -1.38
C VAL A 990 22.65 -12.37 -0.46
N THR A 991 22.23 -13.24 0.47
CA THR A 991 20.95 -13.09 1.18
C THR A 991 21.05 -12.92 2.69
N ILE A 992 20.02 -12.29 3.29
CA ILE A 992 19.76 -12.34 4.73
C ILE A 992 18.50 -13.18 5.03
N PRO A 993 18.48 -13.92 6.15
CA PRO A 993 17.31 -14.69 6.57
C PRO A 993 16.10 -13.80 6.86
N TYR A 994 14.90 -14.38 6.75
CA TYR A 994 13.63 -13.73 7.10
C TYR A 994 13.69 -13.13 8.52
N GLU A 995 14.26 -13.88 9.49
CA GLU A 995 14.49 -13.46 10.88
C GLU A 995 15.47 -12.30 11.09
N ARG A 996 16.07 -11.73 10.02
CA ARG A 996 16.74 -10.42 10.05
C ARG A 996 15.99 -9.34 9.27
N THR A 997 15.16 -9.75 8.30
CA THR A 997 14.37 -8.83 7.47
C THR A 997 13.11 -8.35 8.20
N PHE A 998 12.56 -9.13 9.14
CA PHE A 998 11.27 -8.88 9.80
C PHE A 998 11.28 -9.18 11.31
N ARG A 999 12.37 -8.84 12.03
CA ARG A 999 12.52 -9.23 13.44
C ARG A 999 12.08 -8.14 14.41
N ASN A 1000 11.18 -8.50 15.34
CA ASN A 1000 11.02 -7.78 16.59
C ASN A 1000 12.31 -7.93 17.43
N GLN A 1001 12.77 -6.82 18.02
CA GLN A 1001 14.07 -6.70 18.67
C GLN A 1001 14.17 -7.41 20.03
N ALA A 1002 13.05 -7.69 20.72
CA ALA A 1002 13.04 -8.22 22.09
C ALA A 1002 13.73 -9.59 22.28
N ASN A 1003 13.92 -10.36 21.20
CA ASN A 1003 14.57 -11.67 21.21
C ASN A 1003 16.02 -11.61 20.66
N ARG A 1004 16.83 -10.70 21.23
CA ARG A 1004 18.26 -10.52 20.96
C ARG A 1004 19.11 -11.50 21.81
N PRO A 1005 19.99 -12.31 21.19
CA PRO A 1005 20.94 -13.16 21.90
C PRO A 1005 22.23 -12.39 22.22
N GLY A 1006 22.78 -12.60 23.42
CA GLY A 1006 24.03 -11.97 23.87
C GLY A 1006 23.84 -10.55 24.43
N ASP A 1007 24.78 -10.15 25.28
CA ASP A 1007 24.87 -8.78 25.80
C ASP A 1007 25.42 -7.83 24.71
N SER A 1008 25.08 -6.53 24.80
CA SER A 1008 25.46 -5.55 23.77
C SER A 1008 26.99 -5.49 23.56
N GLY A 1009 27.45 -5.77 22.35
CA GLY A 1009 28.89 -5.79 22.01
C GLY A 1009 29.57 -7.16 22.17
N SER A 1010 28.86 -8.22 22.59
CA SER A 1010 29.36 -9.59 22.45
C SER A 1010 29.50 -9.99 20.97
N ALA A 1011 30.21 -11.07 20.64
CA ALA A 1011 30.35 -11.50 19.25
C ALA A 1011 29.03 -12.00 18.65
N GLU A 1012 28.20 -12.64 19.49
CA GLU A 1012 26.86 -13.13 19.18
C GLU A 1012 25.89 -11.97 18.94
N ALA A 1013 25.98 -10.92 19.77
CA ALA A 1013 25.28 -9.67 19.55
C ALA A 1013 25.79 -8.98 18.27
N ALA A 1014 27.11 -8.85 18.05
CA ALA A 1014 27.66 -8.19 16.86
C ALA A 1014 27.28 -8.87 15.54
N ALA A 1015 27.04 -10.20 15.54
CA ALA A 1015 26.48 -10.94 14.41
C ALA A 1015 24.95 -10.78 14.22
N PHE A 1016 24.26 -10.24 15.23
CA PHE A 1016 22.86 -9.80 15.19
C PHE A 1016 22.75 -8.29 14.87
N ASP A 1017 23.72 -7.48 15.31
CA ASP A 1017 23.65 -6.03 15.43
C ASP A 1017 23.93 -5.30 14.10
N PHE A 1018 22.85 -5.09 13.36
CA PHE A 1018 22.79 -4.49 12.04
C PHE A 1018 23.44 -5.32 10.92
N CYS A 1019 22.61 -6.20 10.35
CA CYS A 1019 22.76 -6.83 9.05
C CYS A 1019 21.57 -6.48 8.13
N GLY A 1020 21.08 -5.23 8.17
CA GLY A 1020 19.82 -4.85 7.49
C GLY A 1020 19.91 -4.80 5.95
N CYS A 1021 21.12 -4.58 5.42
CA CYS A 1021 21.36 -4.69 3.98
C CYS A 1021 21.60 -6.16 3.61
N GLY A 1022 20.71 -6.72 2.80
CA GLY A 1022 20.93 -7.98 2.08
C GLY A 1022 19.68 -8.37 1.29
N TRP A 1023 19.82 -9.21 0.26
CA TRP A 1023 18.66 -9.68 -0.50
C TRP A 1023 17.79 -10.58 0.40
N PRO A 1024 16.44 -10.48 0.41
CA PRO A 1024 15.63 -11.35 1.24
C PRO A 1024 15.76 -12.82 0.79
N HIS A 1025 16.07 -13.73 1.72
CA HIS A 1025 16.33 -15.13 1.38
C HIS A 1025 15.18 -15.80 0.59
N HIS A 1026 13.93 -15.47 0.90
CA HIS A 1026 12.76 -16.02 0.22
C HIS A 1026 12.66 -15.65 -1.28
N MET A 1027 13.44 -14.67 -1.73
CA MET A 1027 13.59 -14.25 -3.14
C MET A 1027 14.94 -14.67 -3.76
N LEU A 1028 15.70 -15.59 -3.14
CA LEU A 1028 16.99 -16.06 -3.66
C LEU A 1028 16.88 -16.56 -5.11
N LEU A 1029 15.81 -17.28 -5.41
CA LEU A 1029 15.48 -17.83 -6.73
C LEU A 1029 14.33 -17.06 -7.38
N PRO A 1030 14.29 -16.94 -8.72
CA PRO A 1030 13.09 -16.54 -9.45
C PRO A 1030 11.91 -17.49 -9.19
N LYS A 1031 10.68 -17.02 -9.39
CA LYS A 1031 9.45 -17.81 -9.20
C LYS A 1031 9.39 -19.08 -10.05
N GLY A 1032 9.83 -19.05 -11.31
CA GLY A 1032 9.67 -20.16 -12.24
C GLY A 1032 8.20 -20.38 -12.67
N THR A 1033 7.90 -21.56 -13.21
CA THR A 1033 6.57 -21.91 -13.78
C THR A 1033 6.04 -23.23 -13.24
N THR A 1034 4.73 -23.45 -13.33
CA THR A 1034 4.08 -24.70 -12.87
C THR A 1034 4.55 -25.95 -13.63
N THR A 1035 4.95 -25.78 -14.89
CA THR A 1035 5.55 -26.81 -15.75
C THR A 1035 7.04 -27.05 -15.47
N GLY A 1036 7.70 -26.18 -14.70
CA GLY A 1036 9.15 -26.20 -14.44
C GLY A 1036 9.93 -25.39 -15.48
N TYR A 1037 10.29 -24.16 -15.14
CA TYR A 1037 10.99 -23.21 -16.01
C TYR A 1037 12.47 -23.60 -16.19
N PRO A 1038 13.02 -23.66 -17.42
CA PRO A 1038 14.37 -24.15 -17.68
C PRO A 1038 15.44 -23.06 -17.43
N ILE A 1039 16.38 -23.36 -16.53
CA ILE A 1039 17.53 -22.49 -16.24
C ILE A 1039 18.83 -23.28 -16.34
N VAL A 1040 19.93 -22.58 -16.57
CA VAL A 1040 21.28 -23.13 -16.40
C VAL A 1040 21.83 -22.66 -15.04
N LEU A 1041 22.37 -23.60 -14.29
CA LEU A 1041 23.11 -23.36 -13.05
C LEU A 1041 24.60 -23.50 -13.37
N PHE A 1042 25.39 -22.48 -13.07
CA PHE A 1042 26.83 -22.40 -13.35
C PHE A 1042 27.63 -22.28 -12.05
N ALA A 1043 28.81 -22.91 -12.00
CA ALA A 1043 29.78 -22.71 -10.93
C ALA A 1043 31.22 -22.50 -11.43
N MET A 1044 31.78 -21.36 -10.99
CA MET A 1044 33.19 -20.94 -10.89
C MET A 1044 33.95 -21.59 -9.73
N VAL A 1045 35.17 -22.14 -9.92
CA VAL A 1045 36.17 -22.18 -8.84
C VAL A 1045 37.40 -21.36 -9.27
N SER A 1046 37.50 -20.10 -8.80
CA SER A 1046 38.62 -19.21 -9.08
C SER A 1046 39.73 -19.29 -8.01
N ASN A 1047 40.94 -18.89 -8.37
CA ASN A 1047 42.10 -18.90 -7.47
C ASN A 1047 41.94 -17.88 -6.32
N TRP A 1048 41.87 -18.37 -5.08
CA TRP A 1048 41.69 -17.51 -3.90
C TRP A 1048 42.84 -16.51 -3.68
N ALA A 1049 44.06 -16.82 -4.16
CA ALA A 1049 45.20 -15.91 -4.01
C ALA A 1049 45.03 -14.59 -4.81
N ASP A 1050 44.33 -14.65 -5.94
CA ASP A 1050 44.04 -13.48 -6.79
C ASP A 1050 42.78 -12.74 -6.31
N ASP A 1051 41.84 -13.47 -5.69
CA ASP A 1051 40.53 -12.98 -5.27
C ASP A 1051 40.55 -12.34 -3.88
N SER A 1052 41.43 -12.78 -2.98
CA SER A 1052 41.33 -12.44 -1.55
C SER A 1052 41.84 -11.03 -1.20
N ILE A 1053 41.15 -10.39 -0.24
CA ILE A 1053 41.63 -9.17 0.42
C ILE A 1053 42.03 -9.49 1.85
N LYS A 1054 43.28 -9.18 2.21
CA LYS A 1054 43.80 -9.31 3.58
C LYS A 1054 43.23 -8.17 4.44
N GLN A 1055 42.23 -8.49 5.24
CA GLN A 1055 41.61 -7.60 6.22
C GLN A 1055 41.03 -8.43 7.39
N ASP A 1056 40.85 -7.80 8.55
CA ASP A 1056 40.20 -8.43 9.69
C ASP A 1056 38.67 -8.30 9.61
N THR A 1057 37.97 -9.43 9.63
CA THR A 1057 36.50 -9.51 9.60
C THR A 1057 35.90 -10.11 10.88
N VAL A 1058 36.71 -10.34 11.93
CA VAL A 1058 36.22 -10.91 13.20
C VAL A 1058 35.23 -9.96 13.86
N GLY A 1059 34.13 -10.50 14.39
CA GLY A 1059 33.09 -9.71 15.06
C GLY A 1059 32.30 -8.76 14.13
N THR A 1060 32.38 -8.93 12.81
CA THR A 1060 31.60 -8.12 11.85
C THR A 1060 30.49 -8.93 11.19
N CYS A 1061 29.35 -8.27 10.92
CA CYS A 1061 28.37 -8.82 9.99
C CYS A 1061 28.98 -8.94 8.59
N ASN A 1062 29.05 -10.17 8.07
CA ASN A 1062 29.65 -10.54 6.78
C ASN A 1062 28.67 -11.35 5.90
N ASP A 1063 27.39 -11.40 6.30
CA ASP A 1063 26.33 -12.03 5.52
C ASP A 1063 25.80 -11.07 4.46
N ALA A 1064 25.27 -11.58 3.34
CA ALA A 1064 24.87 -10.80 2.16
C ALA A 1064 25.95 -9.87 1.55
N ALA A 1065 27.23 -10.12 1.83
CA ALA A 1065 28.34 -9.28 1.39
C ALA A 1065 28.45 -9.11 -0.15
N SER A 1066 27.84 -9.98 -0.96
CA SER A 1066 27.86 -9.89 -2.42
C SER A 1066 27.22 -8.60 -2.96
N TYR A 1067 26.10 -8.16 -2.38
CA TYR A 1067 25.40 -6.92 -2.78
C TYR A 1067 25.61 -5.76 -1.78
N CYS A 1068 26.08 -6.05 -0.57
CA CYS A 1068 26.19 -5.06 0.52
C CYS A 1068 27.63 -4.81 1.02
N GLY A 1069 28.64 -5.51 0.50
CA GLY A 1069 30.02 -5.42 0.99
C GLY A 1069 30.15 -5.82 2.47
N ILE A 1070 31.15 -5.29 3.16
CA ILE A 1070 31.31 -5.46 4.61
C ILE A 1070 31.38 -4.05 5.24
N ARG A 1071 30.60 -3.80 6.30
CA ARG A 1071 30.57 -2.51 7.00
C ARG A 1071 31.96 -2.14 7.52
N ASP A 1072 32.40 -0.91 7.24
CA ASP A 1072 33.70 -0.35 7.62
C ASP A 1072 34.92 -1.16 7.16
N ARG A 1073 34.80 -1.84 6.02
CA ARG A 1073 35.80 -2.74 5.42
C ARG A 1073 35.80 -2.62 3.90
N ARG A 1074 36.72 -3.33 3.25
CA ARG A 1074 36.74 -3.46 1.78
C ARG A 1074 35.79 -4.56 1.32
N TYR A 1075 35.30 -4.46 0.08
CA TYR A 1075 34.53 -5.53 -0.55
C TYR A 1075 35.39 -6.81 -0.61
N PRO A 1076 34.92 -7.97 -0.12
CA PRO A 1076 35.80 -9.12 0.22
C PRO A 1076 36.36 -9.92 -0.96
N ASP A 1077 36.28 -9.39 -2.17
CA ASP A 1077 36.64 -10.04 -3.44
C ASP A 1077 37.29 -9.01 -4.37
N ARG A 1078 38.56 -9.23 -4.75
CA ARG A 1078 39.34 -8.34 -5.63
C ARG A 1078 38.84 -8.32 -7.07
N ARG A 1079 38.05 -9.30 -7.50
CA ARG A 1079 37.51 -9.33 -8.87
C ARG A 1079 36.46 -8.23 -9.06
N ALA A 1080 36.21 -7.88 -10.31
CA ALA A 1080 35.08 -7.02 -10.66
C ALA A 1080 33.78 -7.67 -10.18
N MET A 1081 32.84 -6.85 -9.74
CA MET A 1081 31.53 -7.33 -9.29
C MET A 1081 30.75 -7.87 -10.50
N GLY A 1082 30.28 -9.11 -10.39
CA GLY A 1082 29.73 -9.89 -11.50
C GLY A 1082 30.72 -10.80 -12.23
N PHE A 1083 32.00 -10.84 -11.84
CA PHE A 1083 32.98 -11.76 -12.41
C PHE A 1083 32.53 -13.24 -12.31
N PRO A 1084 32.55 -14.02 -13.40
CA PRO A 1084 33.23 -13.76 -14.68
C PRO A 1084 32.37 -13.14 -15.80
N PHE A 1085 31.11 -12.77 -15.53
CA PHE A 1085 30.09 -12.41 -16.53
C PHE A 1085 29.92 -10.90 -16.77
N ASP A 1086 30.61 -10.05 -16.00
CA ASP A 1086 30.53 -8.59 -16.14
C ASP A 1086 31.13 -8.03 -17.44
N ARG A 1087 31.76 -8.87 -18.28
CA ARG A 1087 32.36 -8.50 -19.56
C ARG A 1087 31.98 -9.48 -20.69
N PRO A 1088 32.06 -9.05 -21.96
CA PRO A 1088 32.06 -9.97 -23.10
C PRO A 1088 33.19 -11.00 -23.02
N ALA A 1089 32.97 -12.18 -23.62
CA ALA A 1089 33.98 -13.21 -23.79
C ALA A 1089 34.86 -12.97 -25.02
N HIS A 1090 35.86 -13.83 -25.22
CA HIS A 1090 36.70 -13.80 -26.43
C HIS A 1090 35.91 -14.13 -27.71
N LYS A 1091 36.36 -13.58 -28.84
CA LYS A 1091 35.77 -13.85 -30.17
C LYS A 1091 35.76 -15.36 -30.44
N GLY A 1092 34.58 -15.91 -30.72
CA GLY A 1092 34.36 -17.35 -30.93
C GLY A 1092 33.47 -18.00 -29.86
N VAL A 1093 33.36 -17.40 -28.68
CA VAL A 1093 32.40 -17.83 -27.64
C VAL A 1093 31.01 -17.32 -28.02
N ASN A 1094 30.11 -18.23 -28.44
CA ASN A 1094 28.75 -17.89 -28.85
C ASN A 1094 27.70 -18.35 -27.82
N THR A 1095 28.01 -19.41 -27.08
CA THR A 1095 27.17 -20.04 -26.06
C THR A 1095 27.93 -20.15 -24.73
N LEU A 1096 27.21 -20.42 -23.64
CA LEU A 1096 27.83 -20.67 -22.33
C LEU A 1096 28.72 -21.93 -22.31
N ASN A 1097 28.46 -22.93 -23.16
CA ASN A 1097 29.32 -24.11 -23.29
C ASN A 1097 30.71 -23.73 -23.83
N ASP A 1098 30.77 -22.82 -24.79
CA ASP A 1098 32.03 -22.36 -25.40
C ASP A 1098 32.90 -21.55 -24.42
N PHE A 1099 32.30 -21.05 -23.33
CA PHE A 1099 32.96 -20.29 -22.27
C PHE A 1099 33.57 -21.18 -21.17
N LEU A 1100 33.24 -22.48 -21.13
CA LEU A 1100 33.63 -23.36 -20.01
C LEU A 1100 35.13 -23.70 -20.05
N LEU A 1101 35.82 -23.35 -18.96
CA LEU A 1101 37.20 -23.77 -18.67
C LEU A 1101 37.21 -24.92 -17.66
N PRO A 1102 38.33 -25.66 -17.46
CA PRO A 1102 38.37 -26.84 -16.61
C PRO A 1102 37.92 -26.61 -15.15
N ASN A 1103 38.12 -25.40 -14.62
CA ASN A 1103 37.68 -24.97 -13.30
C ASN A 1103 36.24 -24.42 -13.26
N MET A 1104 35.46 -24.65 -14.31
CA MET A 1104 34.04 -24.30 -14.44
C MET A 1104 33.20 -25.55 -14.70
N ALA A 1105 31.95 -25.53 -14.25
CA ALA A 1105 30.93 -26.48 -14.71
C ALA A 1105 29.56 -25.83 -14.74
N MET A 1106 28.68 -26.37 -15.59
CA MET A 1106 27.26 -26.01 -15.59
C MET A 1106 26.38 -27.25 -15.59
N THR A 1107 25.13 -27.09 -15.18
CA THR A 1107 24.11 -28.12 -15.28
C THR A 1107 22.75 -27.49 -15.57
N ASN A 1108 21.91 -28.20 -16.31
CA ASN A 1108 20.54 -27.74 -16.57
C ASN A 1108 19.67 -28.08 -15.35
N CYS A 1109 18.95 -27.09 -14.84
CA CYS A 1109 17.99 -27.24 -13.76
C CYS A 1109 16.61 -26.72 -14.16
N ARG A 1110 15.60 -27.01 -13.35
CA ARG A 1110 14.23 -26.48 -13.55
C ARG A 1110 13.69 -25.85 -12.27
N ILE A 1111 13.05 -24.69 -12.39
CA ILE A 1111 12.36 -24.03 -11.27
C ILE A 1111 10.86 -24.29 -11.41
N LYS A 1112 10.32 -25.15 -10.53
CA LYS A 1112 8.92 -25.56 -10.53
C LYS A 1112 8.12 -24.81 -9.47
N PHE A 1113 7.24 -23.93 -9.94
CA PHE A 1113 6.30 -23.19 -9.10
C PHE A 1113 5.10 -24.05 -8.72
N THR A 1114 4.81 -24.15 -7.43
CA THR A 1114 3.59 -24.78 -6.90
C THR A 1114 2.66 -23.67 -6.42
N ASN A 1115 1.52 -23.48 -7.09
CA ASN A 1115 0.54 -22.44 -6.74
C ASN A 1115 -0.30 -22.86 -5.51
N ALA A 1116 0.37 -23.07 -4.39
CA ALA A 1116 -0.20 -23.37 -3.09
C ALA A 1116 0.45 -22.45 -2.04
N THR A 1117 -0.35 -22.01 -1.08
CA THR A 1117 0.11 -21.14 0.02
C THR A 1117 0.32 -21.96 1.27
N ARG A 1118 1.53 -21.88 1.85
CA ARG A 1118 1.87 -22.44 3.16
C ARG A 1118 1.88 -21.32 4.20
N GLU A 1119 1.41 -21.58 5.41
CA GLU A 1119 1.62 -20.65 6.52
C GLU A 1119 2.99 -20.91 7.15
N ARG A 1120 3.79 -19.86 7.36
CA ARG A 1120 5.07 -19.97 8.06
C ARG A 1120 4.80 -20.38 9.51
N PRO A 1121 5.35 -21.49 10.02
CA PRO A 1121 5.12 -21.89 11.40
C PRO A 1121 5.68 -20.83 12.35
N ARG A 1122 4.86 -20.39 13.30
CA ARG A 1122 5.32 -19.51 14.38
C ARG A 1122 6.36 -20.25 15.22
N LYS A 1123 7.62 -19.82 15.12
CA LYS A 1123 8.61 -20.09 16.18
C LYS A 1123 8.09 -19.40 17.45
N ALA A 1124 8.00 -20.16 18.54
CA ALA A 1124 7.51 -19.71 19.84
C ALA A 1124 8.55 -18.85 20.58
#